data_AF-A0A084AYK3-F1
#
_entry.id   AF-A0A084AYK3-F1
#
_cell.length_a   1.000
_cell.length_b   1.000
_cell.length_c   1.000
_cell.angle_alpha   90.00
_cell.angle_beta   90.00
_cell.angle_gamma   90.00
#
_symmetry.space_group_name_H-M   'P 1'
#
loop_
_entity.id
_entity.type
_entity.pdbx_description
1 polymer ?
#
loop_
_entity_poly.entity_id
_entity_poly.type
_entity_poly.pdbx_seq_one_letter_code
_entity_poly.pdbx_strand_id
1 'polypeptide(L)'
;MSSPTATTPLLGSDNRGNGSRDDLVELTGPNDCLNPQNSMSPARKWLSALLLGAMTFSATFSSAVFAAVGPGVAQELGATPEQMTLATSLFVLGFAAGPVIMSPASELYGRKLPLFVGYVAFVVSQVPVARAHDAQTILIWRFVGGVASSGSPAIVGGYLADFLRPVERGVAVAIFAATTLIGPSIGAIVGAALLDSPLGWRWAAWLSMVLGVAFGLPAYAVVPETYLPVLLTRKARKLRFETRKWALHSKAEESPVTLGTFATKYLTRPFAMLAQEPILVLMTLYVSFTFGMIYCIFVAYTFSFVRERHFTQLHGALPLLAIVMGIILGSFYVSRYTLTVYSRKVRNGGPVTPEDRLPPMIVGGAILPLGLFCFAATSSPDVSAWPQILSGGLIGAGIQIVTLQSLAYVLDIYTVNANSAIAGTVIVRSILGGFLPLLAVPMYGQLGQDAFFAATSWCLGMETQIKMADGLAKQWHQASPGVWERSFGENEQFIKFIGDRAHPFSREQWSVTATATYKLEPLGRIVDAQVFREAWKLLRFRHPSIAARDTEDGKLQYHVPDAEGLTRWLEKSFFVVEDTTIDANGLIAGLKPSPVATIHHLPHFCKVVLHTAHWRTDGYGAFQLIDAFFASLATVVGSSSNSSLAWGSEVNRLVPSLESILRLPAEASPEVDAAAKGWLATGMLVSGTVGLETPNNPTIRPGGTKYAQLTISPEDTKKLEAASHDHGFSLHSAVHAAVAGATYAHAAPGDREKHYTSTIRLNLRPQLPQPYDSPKAASGLFTGGFLHKVPACYSFLQNSQAFEAEYAAGVSDEFVQSRRHFAKMALERLRTAPPQPPANSNIDVSFVRHVDSIVTAARGTSGGGTLEVVELGLGVETLTRQPYCFFWVFRGMLQLYLWFNEAYYDGNKAQRILEVIRDDLVKGLLGIP
;
A
#
# COMPACT_ATOMS: atom_id res chain seq x y z
N MET A 1 -16.27 -62.94 -25.72
CA MET A 1 -16.55 -62.88 -27.17
C MET A 1 -17.74 -61.93 -27.32
N SER A 2 -17.75 -60.91 -28.17
CA SER A 2 -16.82 -60.53 -29.24
C SER A 2 -17.03 -59.06 -29.62
N SER A 3 -15.95 -58.33 -29.92
CA SER A 3 -15.99 -57.12 -30.76
C SER A 3 -16.38 -57.52 -32.21
N PRO A 4 -16.95 -56.63 -33.05
CA PRO A 4 -16.25 -55.48 -33.65
C PRO A 4 -17.15 -54.20 -33.64
N THR A 5 -16.78 -53.01 -34.13
CA THR A 5 -15.96 -52.62 -35.29
C THR A 5 -15.23 -51.30 -35.06
N ALA A 6 -14.10 -51.14 -35.73
CA ALA A 6 -13.49 -49.84 -35.99
C ALA A 6 -13.52 -49.57 -37.49
N THR A 7 -13.70 -48.32 -37.91
CA THR A 7 -12.82 -47.61 -38.88
C THR A 7 -13.30 -46.18 -39.13
N THR A 8 -12.41 -45.22 -38.86
CA THR A 8 -12.42 -43.82 -39.36
C THR A 8 -12.15 -43.79 -40.88
N PRO A 9 -12.44 -42.71 -41.63
CA PRO A 9 -11.76 -41.39 -41.52
C PRO A 9 -12.74 -40.18 -41.73
N LEU A 10 -12.39 -38.89 -41.92
CA LEU A 10 -11.14 -38.14 -42.17
C LEU A 10 -11.04 -36.83 -41.32
N LEU A 11 -9.79 -36.37 -41.15
CA LEU A 11 -9.26 -35.00 -41.08
C LEU A 11 -10.19 -33.77 -40.92
N GLY A 12 -9.81 -32.89 -39.97
CA GLY A 12 -9.43 -31.52 -40.35
C GLY A 12 -10.02 -30.33 -39.61
N SER A 13 -9.53 -30.02 -38.40
CA SER A 13 -9.43 -28.61 -37.94
C SER A 13 -8.32 -28.47 -36.90
N ASP A 14 -7.48 -27.44 -37.06
CA ASP A 14 -6.41 -27.11 -36.12
C ASP A 14 -6.89 -26.96 -34.68
N ASN A 15 -6.10 -27.44 -33.73
CA ASN A 15 -6.18 -26.97 -32.35
C ASN A 15 -4.78 -26.86 -31.71
N ARG A 16 -3.92 -26.05 -32.34
CA ARG A 16 -2.78 -25.43 -31.65
C ARG A 16 -3.31 -24.28 -30.78
N GLY A 17 -3.65 -24.55 -29.53
CA GLY A 17 -4.02 -23.45 -28.62
C GLY A 17 -4.98 -23.77 -27.49
N ASN A 18 -4.71 -24.80 -26.68
CA ASN A 18 -5.03 -24.80 -25.26
C ASN A 18 -4.40 -26.03 -24.59
N GLY A 19 -3.33 -25.81 -23.80
CA GLY A 19 -2.89 -26.82 -22.84
C GLY A 19 -3.98 -26.97 -21.79
N SER A 20 -4.62 -28.13 -21.72
CA SER A 20 -5.63 -28.38 -20.69
C SER A 20 -4.97 -28.38 -19.31
N ARG A 21 -5.73 -27.98 -18.28
CA ARG A 21 -5.27 -27.96 -16.88
C ARG A 21 -4.83 -29.35 -16.37
N ASP A 22 -5.17 -30.43 -17.08
CA ASP A 22 -4.88 -31.83 -16.74
C ASP A 22 -3.45 -32.29 -17.08
N ASP A 23 -2.67 -31.48 -17.81
CA ASP A 23 -1.28 -31.79 -18.17
C ASP A 23 -0.24 -31.11 -17.25
N LEU A 24 -0.69 -30.27 -16.32
CA LEU A 24 0.17 -29.49 -15.43
C LEU A 24 0.54 -30.28 -14.16
N VAL A 25 1.85 -30.41 -13.89
CA VAL A 25 2.35 -31.14 -12.72
C VAL A 25 2.50 -30.19 -11.52
N GLU A 26 1.52 -30.22 -10.63
CA GLU A 26 1.49 -29.43 -9.38
C GLU A 26 1.76 -30.29 -8.12
N LEU A 27 1.61 -29.67 -6.93
CA LEU A 27 1.58 -30.37 -5.65
C LEU A 27 0.22 -31.05 -5.46
N THR A 28 0.20 -32.24 -4.84
CA THR A 28 -1.04 -32.99 -4.58
C THR A 28 -1.87 -32.43 -3.43
N GLY A 29 -1.36 -31.43 -2.70
CA GLY A 29 -2.06 -30.71 -1.65
C GLY A 29 -1.11 -30.01 -0.67
N PRO A 30 -1.62 -29.34 0.38
CA PRO A 30 -0.80 -28.61 1.36
C PRO A 30 0.22 -29.49 2.10
N ASN A 31 -0.09 -30.78 2.22
CA ASN A 31 0.71 -31.80 2.93
C ASN A 31 1.58 -32.67 1.99
N ASP A 32 1.71 -32.32 0.70
CA ASP A 32 2.59 -33.05 -0.25
C ASP A 32 4.03 -33.09 0.30
N CYS A 33 4.67 -34.26 0.25
CA CYS A 33 6.03 -34.49 0.72
C CYS A 33 7.09 -33.82 -0.15
N LEU A 34 6.75 -33.43 -1.38
CA LEU A 34 7.59 -32.60 -2.25
C LEU A 34 7.64 -31.13 -1.79
N ASN A 35 6.67 -30.67 -0.99
CA ASN A 35 6.71 -29.33 -0.42
C ASN A 35 7.93 -29.23 0.53
N PRO A 36 8.88 -28.30 0.31
CA PRO A 36 10.06 -28.13 1.16
C PRO A 36 9.73 -27.89 2.64
N GLN A 37 8.55 -27.33 2.93
CA GLN A 37 8.08 -27.09 4.30
C GLN A 37 7.63 -28.37 5.03
N ASN A 38 7.42 -29.47 4.31
CA ASN A 38 7.01 -30.77 4.86
C ASN A 38 8.10 -31.86 4.70
N SER A 39 9.03 -31.68 3.76
CA SER A 39 10.02 -32.70 3.35
C SER A 39 11.12 -33.03 4.37
N MET A 40 11.24 -32.25 5.45
CA MET A 40 12.32 -32.37 6.43
C MET A 40 11.81 -32.40 7.87
N SER A 41 12.41 -33.26 8.70
CA SER A 41 12.18 -33.25 10.15
C SER A 41 12.62 -31.92 10.78
N PRO A 42 11.99 -31.47 11.89
CA PRO A 42 12.35 -30.21 12.53
C PRO A 42 13.84 -30.09 12.88
N ALA A 43 14.46 -31.17 13.37
CA ALA A 43 15.89 -31.21 13.65
C ALA A 43 16.75 -30.97 12.40
N ARG A 44 16.40 -31.58 11.25
CA ARG A 44 17.11 -31.36 9.99
C ARG A 44 16.92 -29.94 9.46
N LYS A 45 15.74 -29.34 9.64
CA LYS A 45 15.48 -27.93 9.27
C LYS A 45 16.38 -26.97 10.05
N TRP A 46 16.39 -27.09 11.38
CA TRP A 46 17.21 -26.22 12.24
C TRP A 46 18.71 -26.45 12.04
N LEU A 47 19.15 -27.69 11.87
CA LEU A 47 20.54 -27.99 11.50
C LEU A 47 20.91 -27.38 10.14
N SER A 48 20.02 -27.44 9.15
CA SER A 48 20.22 -26.79 7.85
C SER A 48 20.33 -25.27 7.98
N ALA A 49 19.46 -24.64 8.76
CA ALA A 49 19.50 -23.19 9.01
C ALA A 49 20.80 -22.77 9.71
N LEU A 50 21.24 -23.52 10.72
CA LEU A 50 22.51 -23.27 11.44
C LEU A 50 23.73 -23.44 10.53
N LEU A 51 23.78 -24.48 9.71
CA LEU A 51 24.88 -24.71 8.77
C LEU A 51 24.96 -23.64 7.68
N LEU A 52 23.81 -23.23 7.13
CA LEU A 52 23.74 -22.11 6.17
C LEU A 52 24.17 -20.79 6.81
N GLY A 53 23.79 -20.53 8.07
CA GLY A 53 24.28 -19.40 8.85
C GLY A 53 25.79 -19.45 9.12
N ALA A 54 26.35 -20.64 9.39
CA ALA A 54 27.77 -20.86 9.63
C ALA A 54 28.62 -20.69 8.35
N MET A 55 28.11 -21.09 7.19
CA MET A 55 28.71 -20.75 5.89
C MET A 55 28.81 -19.23 5.71
N THR A 56 27.73 -18.50 6.02
CA THR A 56 27.72 -17.04 5.93
C THR A 56 28.65 -16.39 6.94
N PHE A 57 28.74 -16.93 8.17
CA PHE A 57 29.74 -16.53 9.16
C PHE A 57 31.17 -16.70 8.62
N SER A 58 31.51 -17.82 7.98
CA SER A 58 32.86 -18.02 7.41
C SER A 58 33.17 -17.04 6.28
N ALA A 59 32.21 -16.77 5.40
CA ALA A 59 32.35 -15.78 4.33
C ALA A 59 32.61 -14.36 4.89
N THR A 60 31.84 -13.92 5.89
CA THR A 60 31.98 -12.58 6.48
C THR A 60 33.10 -12.47 7.51
N PHE A 61 33.52 -13.57 8.13
CA PHE A 61 34.78 -13.66 8.88
C PHE A 61 35.97 -13.40 7.96
N SER A 62 35.98 -14.04 6.77
CA SER A 62 37.05 -13.87 5.79
C SER A 62 37.16 -12.43 5.24
N SER A 63 36.06 -11.65 5.21
CA SER A 63 36.14 -10.26 4.78
C SER A 63 36.97 -9.40 5.73
N ALA A 64 36.81 -9.54 7.05
CA ALA A 64 37.44 -8.68 8.05
C ALA A 64 38.72 -9.23 8.69
N VAL A 65 38.93 -10.55 8.76
CA VAL A 65 40.17 -11.13 9.32
C VAL A 65 41.42 -10.63 8.61
N PHE A 66 41.30 -10.34 7.31
CA PHE A 66 42.40 -9.77 6.52
C PHE A 66 42.73 -8.31 6.90
N ALA A 67 41.72 -7.54 7.31
CA ALA A 67 41.88 -6.13 7.66
C ALA A 67 42.81 -5.95 8.87
N ALA A 68 42.67 -6.82 9.87
CA ALA A 68 43.50 -6.79 11.07
C ALA A 68 44.95 -7.23 10.80
N VAL A 69 45.20 -8.18 9.89
CA VAL A 69 46.56 -8.65 9.58
C VAL A 69 47.32 -7.79 8.55
N GLY A 70 46.66 -6.80 7.94
CA GLY A 70 47.23 -5.92 6.91
C GLY A 70 48.62 -5.34 7.24
N PRO A 71 48.89 -4.84 8.46
CA PRO A 71 50.21 -4.33 8.83
C PRO A 71 51.35 -5.35 8.68
N GLY A 72 51.10 -6.63 8.99
CA GLY A 72 52.11 -7.70 8.81
C GLY A 72 52.38 -8.03 7.34
N VAL A 73 51.36 -7.92 6.49
CA VAL A 73 51.51 -8.06 5.03
C VAL A 73 52.33 -6.91 4.45
N ALA A 74 52.03 -5.67 4.89
CA ALA A 74 52.77 -4.47 4.49
C ALA A 74 54.26 -4.57 4.86
N GLN A 75 54.55 -5.03 6.08
CA GLN A 75 55.92 -5.22 6.58
C GLN A 75 56.70 -6.28 5.79
N GLU A 76 56.08 -7.42 5.45
CA GLU A 76 56.79 -8.53 4.79
C GLU A 76 56.92 -8.33 3.27
N LEU A 77 55.86 -7.84 2.61
CA LEU A 77 55.79 -7.76 1.14
C LEU A 77 56.09 -6.35 0.59
N GLY A 78 56.47 -5.40 1.46
CA GLY A 78 56.75 -4.00 1.08
C GLY A 78 55.52 -3.26 0.55
N ALA A 79 54.32 -3.70 0.92
CA ALA A 79 53.06 -3.11 0.44
C ALA A 79 52.68 -1.86 1.26
N THR A 80 51.97 -0.91 0.64
CA THR A 80 51.52 0.30 1.35
C THR A 80 50.29 0.04 2.22
N PRO A 81 50.05 0.83 3.29
CA PRO A 81 48.83 0.72 4.09
C PRO A 81 47.55 0.82 3.25
N GLU A 82 47.54 1.69 2.24
CA GLU A 82 46.41 1.91 1.33
C GLU A 82 46.12 0.66 0.48
N GLN A 83 47.15 -0.07 0.03
CA GLN A 83 46.99 -1.36 -0.65
C GLN A 83 46.35 -2.41 0.27
N MET A 84 46.63 -2.37 1.57
CA MET A 84 46.05 -3.30 2.54
C MET A 84 44.61 -2.95 2.93
N THR A 85 44.27 -1.66 3.02
CA THR A 85 42.87 -1.22 3.10
C THR A 85 42.11 -1.63 1.83
N LEU A 86 42.71 -1.43 0.64
CA LEU A 86 42.13 -1.85 -0.64
C LEU A 86 41.92 -3.37 -0.72
N ALA A 87 42.82 -4.20 -0.19
CA ALA A 87 42.65 -5.66 -0.13
C ALA A 87 41.48 -6.11 0.76
N THR A 88 41.10 -5.29 1.74
CA THR A 88 39.87 -5.47 2.52
C THR A 88 38.65 -5.03 1.71
N SER A 89 38.67 -3.80 1.18
CA SER A 89 37.60 -3.21 0.38
C SER A 89 37.25 -4.06 -0.85
N LEU A 90 38.24 -4.59 -1.58
CA LEU A 90 38.00 -5.44 -2.75
C LEU A 90 37.23 -6.72 -2.43
N PHE A 91 37.42 -7.32 -1.25
CA PHE A 91 36.62 -8.49 -0.84
C PHE A 91 35.16 -8.09 -0.60
N VAL A 92 34.92 -6.93 0.03
CA VAL A 92 33.57 -6.41 0.28
C VAL A 92 32.90 -5.93 -1.02
N LEU A 93 33.65 -5.35 -1.96
CA LEU A 93 33.17 -5.05 -3.31
C LEU A 93 32.89 -6.32 -4.13
N GLY A 94 33.63 -7.41 -3.88
CA GLY A 94 33.30 -8.74 -4.38
C GLY A 94 31.90 -9.21 -3.92
N PHE A 95 31.51 -8.91 -2.68
CA PHE A 95 30.13 -9.13 -2.21
C PHE A 95 29.08 -8.29 -2.95
N ALA A 96 29.44 -7.17 -3.57
CA ALA A 96 28.51 -6.42 -4.43
C ALA A 96 28.40 -7.04 -5.83
N ALA A 97 29.52 -7.50 -6.40
CA ALA A 97 29.56 -8.02 -7.77
C ALA A 97 28.98 -9.45 -7.90
N GLY A 98 29.21 -10.34 -6.93
CA GLY A 98 28.81 -11.75 -7.08
C GLY A 98 27.29 -12.07 -7.03
N PRO A 99 26.44 -11.37 -6.24
CA PRO A 99 24.99 -11.61 -6.21
C PRO A 99 24.31 -11.37 -7.56
N VAL A 100 24.88 -10.50 -8.38
CA VAL A 100 24.44 -10.19 -9.76
C VAL A 100 24.33 -11.46 -10.62
N ILE A 101 25.21 -12.44 -10.40
CA ILE A 101 25.20 -13.74 -11.09
C ILE A 101 24.52 -14.80 -10.22
N MET A 102 24.91 -14.88 -8.94
CA MET A 102 24.55 -15.99 -8.05
C MET A 102 23.06 -15.98 -7.65
N SER A 103 22.44 -14.81 -7.46
CA SER A 103 21.03 -14.72 -7.08
C SER A 103 20.11 -15.16 -8.23
N PRO A 104 20.20 -14.61 -9.47
CA PRO A 104 19.40 -15.10 -10.60
C PRO A 104 19.68 -16.57 -10.97
N ALA A 105 20.95 -17.02 -10.88
CA ALA A 105 21.29 -18.42 -11.10
C ALA A 105 20.56 -19.36 -10.12
N SER A 106 20.32 -18.91 -8.88
CA SER A 106 19.60 -19.69 -7.85
C SER A 106 18.09 -19.83 -8.12
N GLU A 107 17.52 -18.99 -8.96
CA GLU A 107 16.13 -19.11 -9.44
C GLU A 107 16.05 -20.00 -10.69
N LEU A 108 17.06 -19.96 -11.56
CA LEU A 108 17.07 -20.75 -12.80
C LEU A 108 17.46 -22.22 -12.57
N TYR A 109 18.49 -22.47 -11.75
CA TYR A 109 19.09 -23.80 -11.56
C TYR A 109 18.75 -24.44 -10.20
N GLY A 110 17.99 -23.73 -9.35
CA GLY A 110 17.70 -24.11 -7.96
C GLY A 110 18.72 -23.55 -6.97
N ARG A 111 18.40 -23.56 -5.67
CA ARG A 111 19.22 -22.90 -4.64
C ARG A 111 20.56 -23.62 -4.42
N LYS A 112 20.60 -24.95 -4.59
CA LYS A 112 21.76 -25.75 -4.16
C LYS A 112 22.99 -25.54 -5.04
N LEU A 113 22.84 -25.64 -6.36
CA LEU A 113 23.98 -25.68 -7.27
C LEU A 113 24.81 -24.37 -7.24
N PRO A 114 24.23 -23.16 -7.40
CA PRO A 114 25.01 -21.92 -7.43
C PRO A 114 25.65 -21.61 -6.07
N LEU A 115 24.95 -21.88 -4.96
CA LEU A 115 25.47 -21.69 -3.62
C LEU A 115 26.76 -22.49 -3.39
N PHE A 116 26.73 -23.80 -3.64
CA PHE A 116 27.90 -24.64 -3.36
C PHE A 116 29.02 -24.47 -4.38
N VAL A 117 28.73 -24.17 -5.65
CA VAL A 117 29.78 -23.84 -6.64
C VAL A 117 30.51 -22.57 -6.25
N GLY A 118 29.80 -21.48 -5.91
CA GLY A 118 30.42 -20.25 -5.43
C GLY A 118 31.20 -20.47 -4.13
N TYR A 119 30.63 -21.22 -3.18
CA TYR A 119 31.27 -21.46 -1.89
C TYR A 119 32.54 -22.34 -1.99
N VAL A 120 32.58 -23.33 -2.88
CA VAL A 120 33.80 -24.09 -3.18
C VAL A 120 34.86 -23.19 -3.83
N ALA A 121 34.47 -22.32 -4.77
CA ALA A 121 35.40 -21.36 -5.36
C ALA A 121 35.97 -20.38 -4.31
N PHE A 122 35.17 -19.99 -3.30
CA PHE A 122 35.66 -19.21 -2.14
C PHE A 122 36.70 -19.95 -1.32
N VAL A 123 36.49 -21.23 -1.00
CA VAL A 123 37.46 -22.06 -0.27
C VAL A 123 38.77 -22.16 -1.06
N VAL A 124 38.70 -22.44 -2.37
CA VAL A 124 39.89 -22.53 -3.23
C VAL A 124 40.62 -21.19 -3.36
N SER A 125 39.90 -20.07 -3.45
CA SER A 125 40.49 -18.72 -3.55
C SER A 125 41.32 -18.29 -2.34
N GLN A 126 41.24 -18.99 -1.21
CA GLN A 126 42.09 -18.71 -0.05
C GLN A 126 43.54 -19.19 -0.26
N VAL A 127 43.76 -20.23 -1.07
CA VAL A 127 45.10 -20.83 -1.26
C VAL A 127 46.10 -19.84 -1.89
N PRO A 128 45.76 -19.10 -2.97
CA PRO A 128 46.65 -18.08 -3.52
C PRO A 128 46.94 -16.92 -2.55
N VAL A 129 45.94 -16.47 -1.77
CA VAL A 129 46.15 -15.43 -0.75
C VAL A 129 47.11 -15.90 0.34
N ALA A 130 46.95 -17.15 0.81
CA ALA A 130 47.82 -17.76 1.82
C ALA A 130 49.25 -18.04 1.31
N ARG A 131 49.45 -18.06 -0.01
CA ARG A 131 50.73 -18.34 -0.69
C ARG A 131 51.28 -17.13 -1.48
N ALA A 132 50.75 -15.94 -1.25
CA ALA A 132 51.18 -14.75 -1.95
C ALA A 132 52.60 -14.31 -1.56
N HIS A 133 53.31 -13.75 -2.55
CA HIS A 133 54.64 -13.16 -2.43
C HIS A 133 54.65 -11.68 -2.86
N ASP A 134 53.49 -11.14 -3.22
CA ASP A 134 53.30 -9.78 -3.73
C ASP A 134 51.88 -9.30 -3.40
N ALA A 135 51.66 -7.97 -3.41
CA ALA A 135 50.37 -7.37 -3.11
C ALA A 135 49.32 -7.57 -4.21
N GLN A 136 49.70 -7.74 -5.48
CA GLN A 136 48.76 -7.85 -6.62
C GLN A 136 48.00 -9.18 -6.57
N THR A 137 48.71 -10.28 -6.30
CA THR A 137 48.14 -11.60 -6.04
C THR A 137 47.09 -11.52 -4.92
N ILE A 138 47.39 -10.82 -3.82
CA ILE A 138 46.44 -10.61 -2.73
C ILE A 138 45.21 -9.85 -3.23
N LEU A 139 45.38 -8.68 -3.85
CA LEU A 139 44.28 -7.83 -4.31
C LEU A 139 43.30 -8.58 -5.25
N ILE A 140 43.85 -9.31 -6.24
CA ILE A 140 43.06 -10.08 -7.21
C ILE A 140 42.28 -11.20 -6.52
N TRP A 141 42.96 -12.03 -5.73
CA TRP A 141 42.31 -13.19 -5.10
C TRP A 141 41.38 -12.82 -3.94
N ARG A 142 41.58 -11.66 -3.31
CA ARG A 142 40.60 -11.07 -2.38
C ARG A 142 39.31 -10.67 -3.09
N PHE A 143 39.39 -10.01 -4.25
CA PHE A 143 38.18 -9.71 -5.04
C PHE A 143 37.46 -11.00 -5.48
N VAL A 144 38.19 -11.96 -6.06
CA VAL A 144 37.63 -13.26 -6.50
C VAL A 144 36.98 -14.02 -5.33
N GLY A 145 37.64 -14.05 -4.15
CA GLY A 145 37.09 -14.70 -2.95
C GLY A 145 35.82 -14.03 -2.44
N GLY A 146 35.73 -12.69 -2.50
CA GLY A 146 34.50 -11.94 -2.20
C GLY A 146 33.35 -12.25 -3.16
N VAL A 147 33.64 -12.26 -4.47
CA VAL A 147 32.66 -12.64 -5.51
C VAL A 147 32.14 -14.06 -5.29
N ALA A 148 33.04 -15.01 -5.08
CA ALA A 148 32.71 -16.42 -4.90
C ALA A 148 31.87 -16.68 -3.62
N SER A 149 32.24 -16.05 -2.50
CA SER A 149 31.56 -16.23 -1.21
C SER A 149 30.21 -15.50 -1.10
N SER A 150 29.98 -14.47 -1.92
CA SER A 150 28.75 -13.67 -1.94
C SER A 150 27.45 -14.47 -2.12
N GLY A 151 27.54 -15.65 -2.75
CA GLY A 151 26.39 -16.54 -2.92
C GLY A 151 25.80 -17.00 -1.58
N SER A 152 26.59 -17.07 -0.51
CA SER A 152 26.10 -17.43 0.83
C SER A 152 25.13 -16.38 1.39
N PRO A 153 25.52 -15.11 1.65
CA PRO A 153 24.58 -14.11 2.14
C PRO A 153 23.44 -13.80 1.16
N ALA A 154 23.60 -14.01 -0.15
CA ALA A 154 22.55 -13.75 -1.14
C ALA A 154 21.48 -14.87 -1.23
N ILE A 155 21.87 -16.15 -1.18
CA ILE A 155 20.97 -17.29 -1.46
C ILE A 155 20.35 -17.85 -0.16
N VAL A 156 21.04 -17.74 0.98
CA VAL A 156 20.59 -18.34 2.26
C VAL A 156 19.22 -17.82 2.72
N GLY A 157 18.92 -16.53 2.50
CA GLY A 157 17.59 -15.98 2.82
C GLY A 157 16.45 -16.68 2.07
N GLY A 158 16.65 -16.98 0.78
CA GLY A 158 15.71 -17.76 -0.03
C GLY A 158 15.56 -19.19 0.47
N TYR A 159 16.67 -19.84 0.83
CA TYR A 159 16.66 -21.17 1.46
C TYR A 159 15.78 -21.19 2.72
N LEU A 160 16.00 -20.26 3.65
CA LEU A 160 15.22 -20.18 4.89
C LEU A 160 13.72 -19.92 4.62
N ALA A 161 13.39 -19.16 3.57
CA ALA A 161 12.00 -18.93 3.16
C ALA A 161 11.33 -20.16 2.52
N ASP A 162 12.08 -21.00 1.81
CA ASP A 162 11.54 -22.20 1.15
C ASP A 162 11.04 -23.24 2.17
N PHE A 163 11.82 -23.56 3.22
CA PHE A 163 11.56 -24.72 4.11
C PHE A 163 11.07 -24.43 5.54
N LEU A 164 11.14 -23.18 6.03
CA LEU A 164 10.64 -22.80 7.36
C LEU A 164 9.25 -22.16 7.27
N ARG A 165 8.41 -22.44 8.27
CA ARG A 165 7.09 -21.79 8.40
C ARG A 165 7.27 -20.32 8.83
N PRO A 166 6.32 -19.40 8.55
CA PRO A 166 6.50 -17.97 8.76
C PRO A 166 7.02 -17.53 10.14
N VAL A 167 6.60 -18.20 11.23
CA VAL A 167 7.08 -17.91 12.59
C VAL A 167 8.50 -18.43 12.84
N GLU A 168 8.81 -19.65 12.39
CA GLU A 168 10.15 -20.26 12.47
C GLU A 168 11.16 -19.45 11.63
N ARG A 169 10.73 -19.03 10.43
CA ARG A 169 11.47 -18.20 9.48
C ARG A 169 11.95 -16.89 10.12
N GLY A 170 11.10 -16.20 10.87
CA GLY A 170 11.46 -14.94 11.53
C GLY A 170 12.63 -15.09 12.50
N VAL A 171 12.67 -16.18 13.29
CA VAL A 171 13.77 -16.46 14.22
C VAL A 171 15.03 -16.91 13.48
N ALA A 172 14.90 -17.76 12.45
CA ALA A 172 16.05 -18.22 11.68
C ALA A 172 16.71 -17.08 10.88
N VAL A 173 15.92 -16.16 10.32
CA VAL A 173 16.43 -14.96 9.64
C VAL A 173 17.12 -14.01 10.63
N ALA A 174 16.64 -13.91 11.87
CA ALA A 174 17.33 -13.15 12.92
C ALA A 174 18.71 -13.71 13.25
N ILE A 175 18.82 -15.03 13.42
CA ILE A 175 20.09 -15.72 13.67
C ILE A 175 21.03 -15.58 12.47
N PHE A 176 20.53 -15.74 11.24
CA PHE A 176 21.30 -15.54 10.02
C PHE A 176 21.81 -14.09 9.87
N ALA A 177 20.99 -13.09 10.13
CA ALA A 177 21.44 -11.70 10.13
C ALA A 177 22.56 -11.49 11.16
N ALA A 178 22.44 -12.07 12.36
CA ALA A 178 23.48 -12.01 13.38
C ALA A 178 24.80 -12.61 12.90
N THR A 179 24.80 -13.75 12.20
CA THR A 179 26.05 -14.34 11.69
C THR A 179 26.76 -13.44 10.68
N THR A 180 26.02 -12.64 9.89
CA THR A 180 26.61 -11.69 8.93
C THR A 180 27.38 -10.54 9.60
N LEU A 181 27.03 -10.15 10.84
CA LEU A 181 27.67 -9.06 11.59
C LEU A 181 28.67 -9.55 12.65
N ILE A 182 28.45 -10.74 13.22
CA ILE A 182 29.38 -11.37 14.17
C ILE A 182 30.64 -11.86 13.45
N GLY A 183 30.50 -12.40 12.23
CA GLY A 183 31.64 -12.85 11.40
C GLY A 183 32.76 -11.81 11.30
N PRO A 184 32.48 -10.58 10.81
CA PRO A 184 33.48 -9.52 10.69
C PRO A 184 34.14 -9.14 12.02
N SER A 185 33.34 -9.02 13.10
CA SER A 185 33.84 -8.64 14.43
C SER A 185 34.78 -9.69 15.03
N ILE A 186 34.42 -10.98 14.93
CA ILE A 186 35.28 -12.09 15.36
C ILE A 186 36.50 -12.22 14.43
N GLY A 187 36.33 -11.96 13.13
CA GLY A 187 37.42 -11.89 12.15
C GLY A 187 38.50 -10.90 12.55
N ALA A 188 38.12 -9.67 12.89
CA ALA A 188 39.07 -8.64 13.35
C ALA A 188 39.83 -9.05 14.62
N ILE A 189 39.14 -9.61 15.63
CA ILE A 189 39.77 -10.09 16.87
C ILE A 189 40.78 -11.22 16.58
N VAL A 190 40.39 -12.21 15.79
CA VAL A 190 41.26 -13.35 15.46
C VAL A 190 42.43 -12.92 14.58
N GLY A 191 42.23 -11.98 13.65
CA GLY A 191 43.32 -11.41 12.84
C GLY A 191 44.34 -10.66 13.70
N ALA A 192 43.90 -9.89 14.70
CA ALA A 192 44.80 -9.26 15.67
C ALA A 192 45.58 -10.30 16.49
N ALA A 193 44.92 -11.37 16.96
CA ALA A 193 45.57 -12.48 17.64
C ALA A 193 46.59 -13.22 16.75
N LEU A 194 46.36 -13.31 15.44
CA LEU A 194 47.28 -13.94 14.50
C LEU A 194 48.56 -13.12 14.28
N LEU A 195 48.49 -11.79 14.30
CA LEU A 195 49.68 -10.91 14.23
C LEU A 195 50.58 -11.08 15.46
N ASP A 196 49.98 -11.16 16.65
CA ASP A 196 50.71 -11.36 17.91
C ASP A 196 51.24 -12.82 18.07
N SER A 197 50.98 -13.70 17.10
CA SER A 197 51.33 -15.14 17.14
C SER A 197 52.46 -15.52 16.17
N PRO A 198 53.23 -16.59 16.43
CA PRO A 198 54.27 -17.08 15.52
C PRO A 198 53.73 -17.68 14.21
N LEU A 199 52.40 -17.76 14.03
CA LEU A 199 51.76 -18.22 12.79
C LEU A 199 51.76 -17.14 11.71
N GLY A 200 51.69 -15.87 12.09
CA GLY A 200 51.69 -14.72 11.19
C GLY A 200 50.46 -14.58 10.29
N TRP A 201 50.49 -13.54 9.43
CA TRP A 201 49.32 -13.09 8.66
C TRP A 201 48.75 -14.13 7.67
N ARG A 202 49.59 -15.01 7.10
CA ARG A 202 49.15 -16.03 6.12
C ARG A 202 48.08 -16.97 6.67
N TRP A 203 48.08 -17.20 7.98
CA TRP A 203 47.08 -18.02 8.64
C TRP A 203 45.68 -17.43 8.65
N ALA A 204 45.49 -16.13 8.36
CA ALA A 204 44.16 -15.55 8.16
C ALA A 204 43.41 -16.20 6.98
N ALA A 205 44.14 -16.48 5.89
CA ALA A 205 43.61 -17.18 4.72
C ALA A 205 43.47 -18.68 4.94
N TRP A 206 44.46 -19.35 5.57
CA TRP A 206 44.34 -20.77 5.94
C TRP A 206 43.17 -21.04 6.90
N LEU A 207 42.96 -20.19 7.90
CA LEU A 207 41.84 -20.31 8.83
C LEU A 207 40.50 -20.06 8.14
N SER A 208 40.42 -19.07 7.24
CA SER A 208 39.24 -18.86 6.39
C SER A 208 38.92 -20.10 5.55
N MET A 209 39.93 -20.77 5.00
CA MET A 209 39.77 -22.02 4.24
C MET A 209 39.27 -23.17 5.12
N VAL A 210 39.86 -23.36 6.31
CA VAL A 210 39.47 -24.42 7.27
C VAL A 210 38.03 -24.23 7.75
N LEU A 211 37.65 -23.02 8.16
CA LEU A 211 36.25 -22.70 8.52
C LEU A 211 35.31 -22.88 7.33
N GLY A 212 35.77 -22.51 6.14
CA GLY A 212 35.08 -22.72 4.88
C GLY A 212 34.71 -24.19 4.68
N VAL A 213 35.69 -25.09 4.68
CA VAL A 213 35.49 -26.55 4.55
C VAL A 213 34.64 -27.11 5.69
N ALA A 214 34.93 -26.73 6.94
CA ALA A 214 34.29 -27.26 8.13
C ALA A 214 32.77 -27.00 8.18
N PHE A 215 32.30 -25.86 7.65
CA PHE A 215 30.86 -25.58 7.55
C PHE A 215 30.26 -25.99 6.20
N GLY A 216 31.01 -25.84 5.11
CA GLY A 216 30.52 -26.14 3.75
C GLY A 216 30.30 -27.63 3.49
N LEU A 217 31.18 -28.50 3.97
CA LEU A 217 31.08 -29.94 3.72
C LEU A 217 29.85 -30.57 4.43
N PRO A 218 29.58 -30.31 5.73
CA PRO A 218 28.34 -30.77 6.36
C PRO A 218 27.10 -30.12 5.75
N ALA A 219 27.15 -28.83 5.38
CA ALA A 219 26.02 -28.16 4.72
C ALA A 219 25.67 -28.84 3.38
N TYR A 220 26.68 -29.20 2.57
CA TYR A 220 26.45 -29.89 1.30
C TYR A 220 25.76 -31.25 1.48
N ALA A 221 26.12 -32.00 2.53
CA ALA A 221 25.49 -33.29 2.84
C ALA A 221 24.07 -33.14 3.40
N VAL A 222 23.85 -32.19 4.32
CA VAL A 222 22.57 -32.06 5.05
C VAL A 222 21.51 -31.29 4.27
N VAL A 223 21.87 -30.19 3.60
CA VAL A 223 20.93 -29.27 2.96
C VAL A 223 20.48 -29.81 1.59
N PRO A 224 19.17 -30.07 1.37
CA PRO A 224 18.66 -30.53 0.08
C PRO A 224 18.51 -29.37 -0.93
N GLU A 225 18.01 -29.68 -2.12
CA GLU A 225 17.40 -28.66 -2.98
C GLU A 225 16.00 -28.32 -2.44
N THR A 226 15.67 -27.04 -2.35
CA THR A 226 14.41 -26.55 -1.77
C THR A 226 13.57 -25.72 -2.73
N TYR A 227 14.10 -25.37 -3.91
CA TYR A 227 13.35 -24.53 -4.84
C TYR A 227 12.22 -25.31 -5.52
N LEU A 228 10.98 -25.05 -5.10
CA LEU A 228 9.78 -25.79 -5.55
C LEU A 228 9.63 -25.87 -7.08
N PRO A 229 9.86 -24.81 -7.88
CA PRO A 229 9.78 -24.90 -9.35
C PRO A 229 10.74 -25.96 -9.93
N VAL A 230 11.97 -26.04 -9.43
CA VAL A 230 12.95 -27.06 -9.86
C VAL A 230 12.57 -28.46 -9.38
N LEU A 231 12.00 -28.60 -8.19
CA LEU A 231 11.47 -29.88 -7.70
C LEU A 231 10.29 -30.37 -8.56
N LEU A 232 9.37 -29.48 -8.94
CA LEU A 232 8.25 -29.80 -9.84
C LEU A 232 8.74 -30.14 -11.26
N THR A 233 9.71 -29.41 -11.82
CA THR A 233 10.34 -29.76 -13.11
C THR A 233 10.99 -31.15 -13.07
N ARG A 234 11.65 -31.52 -11.96
CA ARG A 234 12.20 -32.87 -11.77
C ARG A 234 11.10 -33.94 -11.67
N LYS A 235 9.99 -33.67 -10.94
CA LYS A 235 8.81 -34.55 -10.87
C LYS A 235 8.16 -34.72 -12.25
N ALA A 236 7.92 -33.63 -12.98
CA ALA A 236 7.34 -33.66 -14.33
C ALA A 236 8.23 -34.42 -15.32
N ARG A 237 9.56 -34.26 -15.25
CA ARG A 237 10.50 -35.04 -16.06
C ARG A 237 10.42 -36.54 -15.74
N LYS A 238 10.39 -36.90 -14.45
CA LYS A 238 10.25 -38.30 -14.02
C LYS A 238 8.92 -38.89 -14.51
N LEU A 239 7.80 -38.19 -14.30
CA LEU A 239 6.47 -38.63 -14.74
C LEU A 239 6.35 -38.77 -16.26
N ARG A 240 6.99 -37.89 -17.06
CA ARG A 240 7.06 -38.06 -18.53
C ARG A 240 7.67 -39.41 -18.92
N PHE A 241 8.76 -39.83 -18.28
CA PHE A 241 9.40 -41.12 -18.56
C PHE A 241 8.58 -42.31 -18.04
N GLU A 242 7.99 -42.22 -16.85
CA GLU A 242 7.21 -43.31 -16.24
C GLU A 242 5.87 -43.54 -16.94
N THR A 243 5.12 -42.47 -17.24
CA THR A 243 3.79 -42.54 -17.86
C THR A 243 3.83 -42.56 -19.40
N ARG A 244 4.98 -42.25 -20.00
CA ARG A 244 5.17 -41.95 -21.44
C ARG A 244 4.30 -40.79 -21.96
N LYS A 245 3.66 -40.02 -21.08
CA LYS A 245 2.84 -38.84 -21.43
C LYS A 245 3.73 -37.60 -21.53
N TRP A 246 4.29 -37.35 -22.72
CA TRP A 246 5.22 -36.25 -22.98
C TRP A 246 4.65 -34.84 -22.76
N ALA A 247 3.32 -34.70 -22.77
CA ALA A 247 2.63 -33.44 -22.46
C ALA A 247 2.77 -33.00 -20.99
N LEU A 248 3.15 -33.89 -20.06
CA LEU A 248 3.31 -33.53 -18.64
C LEU A 248 4.48 -32.56 -18.43
N HIS A 249 4.18 -31.35 -17.96
CA HIS A 249 5.16 -30.30 -17.72
C HIS A 249 4.90 -29.57 -16.40
N SER A 250 5.92 -28.92 -15.85
CA SER A 250 5.73 -27.98 -14.73
C SER A 250 5.45 -26.57 -15.25
N LYS A 251 4.80 -25.73 -14.44
CA LYS A 251 4.56 -24.31 -14.77
C LYS A 251 5.83 -23.51 -15.07
N ALA A 252 6.98 -23.96 -14.57
CA ALA A 252 8.28 -23.35 -14.86
C ALA A 252 8.79 -23.65 -16.29
N GLU A 253 8.30 -24.72 -16.92
CA GLU A 253 8.67 -25.10 -18.29
C GLU A 253 7.84 -24.34 -19.35
N GLU A 254 6.70 -23.74 -18.98
CA GLU A 254 5.88 -22.87 -19.86
C GLU A 254 6.58 -21.56 -20.25
N SER A 255 7.53 -21.10 -19.43
CA SER A 255 8.25 -19.83 -19.61
C SER A 255 9.77 -20.04 -19.63
N PRO A 256 10.33 -20.60 -20.73
CA PRO A 256 11.75 -20.90 -20.82
C PRO A 256 12.61 -19.63 -20.77
N VAL A 257 13.39 -19.47 -19.70
CA VAL A 257 14.29 -18.33 -19.52
C VAL A 257 15.55 -18.51 -20.40
N THR A 258 15.59 -17.81 -21.53
CA THR A 258 16.75 -17.70 -22.41
C THR A 258 17.86 -16.87 -21.77
N LEU A 259 19.13 -17.08 -22.13
CA LEU A 259 20.26 -16.29 -21.59
C LEU A 259 20.15 -14.77 -21.86
N GLY A 260 19.58 -14.37 -23.00
CA GLY A 260 19.29 -12.95 -23.27
C GLY A 260 18.22 -12.39 -22.34
N THR A 261 17.12 -13.13 -22.15
CA THR A 261 16.05 -12.82 -21.20
C THR A 261 16.54 -12.83 -19.75
N PHE A 262 17.49 -13.71 -19.40
CA PHE A 262 18.15 -13.75 -18.10
C PHE A 262 18.91 -12.44 -17.85
N ALA A 263 19.74 -12.03 -18.79
CA ALA A 263 20.51 -10.79 -18.70
C ALA A 263 19.60 -9.55 -18.60
N THR A 264 18.64 -9.39 -19.50
CA THR A 264 17.77 -8.19 -19.47
C THR A 264 16.79 -8.19 -18.31
N LYS A 265 16.14 -9.32 -17.98
CA LYS A 265 15.05 -9.36 -16.98
C LYS A 265 15.54 -9.46 -15.53
N TYR A 266 16.74 -9.99 -15.27
CA TYR A 266 17.23 -10.20 -13.90
C TYR A 266 18.43 -9.33 -13.51
N LEU A 267 19.26 -8.86 -14.46
CA LEU A 267 20.35 -7.94 -14.14
C LEU A 267 19.88 -6.49 -14.02
N THR A 268 18.97 -6.04 -14.90
CA THR A 268 18.50 -4.64 -14.90
C THR A 268 17.48 -4.36 -13.80
N ARG A 269 16.69 -5.38 -13.43
CA ARG A 269 15.51 -5.23 -12.56
C ARG A 269 15.81 -4.74 -11.14
N PRO A 270 16.87 -5.20 -10.45
CA PRO A 270 17.26 -4.61 -9.16
C PRO A 270 17.54 -3.11 -9.24
N PHE A 271 18.19 -2.65 -10.31
CA PHE A 271 18.48 -1.22 -10.52
C PHE A 271 17.24 -0.45 -10.96
N ALA A 272 16.37 -1.03 -11.79
CA ALA A 272 15.10 -0.42 -12.18
C ALA A 272 14.17 -0.25 -10.98
N MET A 273 14.07 -1.27 -10.11
CA MET A 273 13.32 -1.16 -8.84
C MET A 273 13.92 -0.07 -7.95
N LEU A 274 15.25 -0.03 -7.76
CA LEU A 274 15.89 1.07 -7.02
C LEU A 274 15.69 2.44 -7.66
N ALA A 275 15.54 2.56 -8.98
CA ALA A 275 15.28 3.84 -9.64
C ALA A 275 13.80 4.30 -9.54
N GLN A 276 12.87 3.37 -9.36
CA GLN A 276 11.42 3.61 -9.43
C GLN A 276 10.70 3.57 -8.06
N GLU A 277 11.32 2.97 -7.04
CA GLU A 277 10.71 2.69 -5.73
C GLU A 277 11.40 3.48 -4.59
N PRO A 278 10.91 4.69 -4.22
CA PRO A 278 11.55 5.50 -3.18
C PRO A 278 11.70 4.81 -1.82
N ILE A 279 10.73 3.96 -1.44
CA ILE A 279 10.76 3.21 -0.19
C ILE A 279 11.90 2.18 -0.21
N LEU A 280 12.10 1.49 -1.33
CA LEU A 280 13.22 0.55 -1.49
C LEU A 280 14.57 1.28 -1.44
N VAL A 281 14.67 2.48 -2.02
CA VAL A 281 15.88 3.32 -1.92
C VAL A 281 16.16 3.68 -0.47
N LEU A 282 15.19 4.21 0.26
CA LEU A 282 15.38 4.64 1.66
C LEU A 282 15.78 3.47 2.56
N MET A 283 15.10 2.33 2.46
CA MET A 283 15.45 1.11 3.21
C MET A 283 16.82 0.56 2.81
N THR A 284 17.14 0.60 1.51
CA THR A 284 18.46 0.19 0.99
C THR A 284 19.56 1.08 1.54
N LEU A 285 19.41 2.40 1.47
CA LEU A 285 20.38 3.37 1.99
C LEU A 285 20.59 3.18 3.49
N TYR A 286 19.51 2.96 4.26
CA TYR A 286 19.62 2.77 5.71
C TYR A 286 20.39 1.49 6.08
N VAL A 287 20.07 0.35 5.44
CA VAL A 287 20.83 -0.91 5.59
C VAL A 287 22.27 -0.78 5.08
N SER A 288 22.48 0.00 4.02
CA SER A 288 23.81 0.25 3.45
C SER A 288 24.68 1.09 4.38
N PHE A 289 24.08 2.07 5.05
CA PHE A 289 24.73 2.89 6.04
C PHE A 289 25.09 2.09 7.29
N THR A 290 24.17 1.32 7.87
CA THR A 290 24.47 0.50 9.07
C THR A 290 25.56 -0.54 8.81
N PHE A 291 25.57 -1.16 7.63
CA PHE A 291 26.63 -2.08 7.21
C PHE A 291 27.94 -1.35 6.87
N GLY A 292 27.89 -0.13 6.33
CA GLY A 292 29.08 0.71 6.15
C GLY A 292 29.77 1.03 7.47
N MET A 293 28.97 1.42 8.47
CA MET A 293 29.49 1.77 9.79
C MET A 293 30.24 0.63 10.47
N ILE A 294 29.83 -0.65 10.35
CA ILE A 294 30.54 -1.75 11.04
C ILE A 294 32.01 -1.86 10.60
N TYR A 295 32.32 -1.55 9.34
CA TYR A 295 33.72 -1.52 8.86
C TYR A 295 34.45 -0.23 9.26
N CYS A 296 33.78 0.93 9.29
CA CYS A 296 34.36 2.15 9.87
C CYS A 296 34.69 1.98 11.35
N ILE A 297 33.85 1.26 12.09
CA ILE A 297 34.03 0.96 13.51
C ILE A 297 35.30 0.14 13.76
N PHE A 298 35.69 -0.77 12.86
CA PHE A 298 36.98 -1.46 13.00
C PHE A 298 38.17 -0.48 12.94
N VAL A 299 38.15 0.47 12.01
CA VAL A 299 39.18 1.52 11.91
C VAL A 299 39.15 2.43 13.16
N ALA A 300 37.97 2.82 13.61
CA ALA A 300 37.76 3.64 14.82
C ALA A 300 38.30 2.97 16.09
N TYR A 301 38.09 1.66 16.25
CA TYR A 301 38.55 0.91 17.43
C TYR A 301 40.07 0.78 17.44
N THR A 302 40.70 0.49 16.29
CA THR A 302 42.17 0.54 16.18
C THR A 302 42.70 1.94 16.49
N PHE A 303 42.07 3.00 15.99
CA PHE A 303 42.48 4.37 16.30
C PHE A 303 42.37 4.66 17.81
N SER A 304 41.20 4.47 18.41
CA SER A 304 41.01 4.88 19.81
C SER A 304 41.71 3.97 20.83
N PHE A 305 41.74 2.65 20.63
CA PHE A 305 42.37 1.75 21.60
C PHE A 305 43.86 1.51 21.34
N VAL A 306 44.30 1.35 20.09
CA VAL A 306 45.72 1.07 19.77
C VAL A 306 46.53 2.36 19.61
N ARG A 307 46.02 3.37 18.87
CA ARG A 307 46.78 4.61 18.62
C ARG A 307 46.70 5.59 19.80
N GLU A 308 45.49 5.95 20.26
CA GLU A 308 45.30 6.97 21.31
C GLU A 308 45.52 6.42 22.73
N ARG A 309 45.06 5.19 23.02
CA ARG A 309 45.19 4.55 24.35
C ARG A 309 46.38 3.57 24.46
N HIS A 310 47.18 3.42 23.40
CA HIS A 310 48.39 2.59 23.36
C HIS A 310 48.23 1.11 23.76
N PHE A 311 47.06 0.51 23.54
CA PHE A 311 46.87 -0.93 23.76
C PHE A 311 47.58 -1.76 22.68
N THR A 312 48.00 -2.99 23.00
CA THR A 312 48.51 -3.94 21.99
C THR A 312 47.41 -4.31 20.99
N GLN A 313 47.78 -4.84 19.82
CA GLN A 313 46.82 -5.17 18.75
C GLN A 313 45.67 -6.05 19.24
N LEU A 314 45.95 -7.16 19.93
CA LEU A 314 44.92 -8.01 20.51
C LEU A 314 44.04 -7.26 21.55
N HIS A 315 44.65 -6.57 22.52
CA HIS A 315 43.88 -5.87 23.57
C HIS A 315 43.03 -4.72 23.00
N GLY A 316 43.47 -4.05 21.94
CA GLY A 316 42.68 -3.04 21.23
C GLY A 316 41.52 -3.60 20.40
N ALA A 317 41.59 -4.88 20.00
CA ALA A 317 40.51 -5.56 19.28
C ALA A 317 39.45 -6.19 20.20
N LEU A 318 39.81 -6.61 21.44
CA LEU A 318 38.87 -7.21 22.40
C LEU A 318 37.59 -6.39 22.66
N PRO A 319 37.60 -5.05 22.70
CA PRO A 319 36.39 -4.23 22.77
C PRO A 319 35.30 -4.54 21.72
N LEU A 320 35.65 -5.12 20.57
CA LEU A 320 34.67 -5.56 19.55
C LEU A 320 33.75 -6.68 20.06
N LEU A 321 34.11 -7.40 21.14
CA LEU A 321 33.22 -8.34 21.82
C LEU A 321 31.96 -7.67 22.38
N ALA A 322 32.04 -6.38 22.77
CA ALA A 322 30.84 -5.64 23.19
C ALA A 322 29.84 -5.50 22.04
N ILE A 323 30.32 -5.24 20.81
CA ILE A 323 29.49 -5.19 19.60
C ILE A 323 28.85 -6.55 19.32
N VAL A 324 29.61 -7.65 19.45
CA VAL A 324 29.09 -9.02 19.32
C VAL A 324 27.96 -9.29 20.33
N MET A 325 28.15 -8.91 21.60
CA MET A 325 27.09 -9.01 22.62
C MET A 325 25.88 -8.13 22.27
N GLY A 326 26.09 -6.92 21.76
CA GLY A 326 25.04 -6.05 21.24
C GLY A 326 24.22 -6.72 20.14
N ILE A 327 24.87 -7.31 19.13
CA ILE A 327 24.23 -8.04 18.04
C ILE A 327 23.40 -9.22 18.57
N ILE A 328 23.93 -9.97 19.54
CA ILE A 328 23.20 -11.09 20.18
C ILE A 328 21.94 -10.56 20.90
N LEU A 329 22.07 -9.50 21.70
CA LEU A 329 20.94 -8.88 22.43
C LEU A 329 19.88 -8.29 21.49
N GLY A 330 20.29 -7.60 20.42
CA GLY A 330 19.37 -7.08 19.39
C GLY A 330 18.63 -8.20 18.65
N SER A 331 19.32 -9.30 18.34
CA SER A 331 18.72 -10.49 17.73
C SER A 331 17.72 -11.18 18.67
N PHE A 332 18.05 -11.25 19.96
CA PHE A 332 17.16 -11.79 20.99
C PHE A 332 15.91 -10.92 21.16
N TYR A 333 16.06 -9.59 21.22
CA TYR A 333 14.96 -8.63 21.29
C TYR A 333 13.99 -8.80 20.09
N VAL A 334 14.50 -8.80 18.86
CA VAL A 334 13.69 -9.00 17.65
C VAL A 334 13.03 -10.38 17.63
N SER A 335 13.77 -11.44 17.99
CA SER A 335 13.23 -12.79 18.05
C SER A 335 12.11 -12.90 19.09
N ARG A 336 12.28 -12.26 20.25
CA ARG A 336 11.28 -12.24 21.33
C ARG A 336 10.04 -11.42 20.94
N TYR A 337 10.20 -10.29 20.26
CA TYR A 337 9.10 -9.52 19.69
C TYR A 337 8.32 -10.37 18.66
N THR A 338 9.05 -11.00 17.73
CA THR A 338 8.46 -11.88 16.69
C THR A 338 7.71 -13.06 17.31
N LEU A 339 8.30 -13.72 18.31
CA LEU A 339 7.72 -14.88 18.99
C LEU A 339 6.56 -14.55 19.93
N THR A 340 6.26 -13.27 20.22
CA THR A 340 5.18 -12.93 21.17
C THR A 340 4.20 -11.84 20.75
N VAL A 341 4.63 -10.77 20.10
CA VAL A 341 3.70 -9.71 19.62
C VAL A 341 3.18 -10.13 18.24
N TYR A 342 4.09 -10.32 17.30
CA TYR A 342 3.78 -10.72 15.93
C TYR A 342 3.12 -12.11 15.88
N SER A 343 3.64 -13.11 16.61
CA SER A 343 3.03 -14.46 16.66
C SER A 343 1.60 -14.48 17.20
N ARG A 344 1.27 -13.62 18.18
CA ARG A 344 -0.11 -13.46 18.68
C ARG A 344 -0.99 -12.81 17.62
N LYS A 345 -0.51 -11.78 16.92
CA LYS A 345 -1.24 -11.15 15.79
C LYS A 345 -1.60 -12.19 14.73
N VAL A 346 -0.63 -13.00 14.31
CA VAL A 346 -0.80 -14.13 13.37
C VAL A 346 -1.78 -15.17 13.91
N ARG A 347 -1.59 -15.65 15.15
CA ARG A 347 -2.41 -16.72 15.74
C ARG A 347 -3.86 -16.29 15.97
N ASN A 348 -4.09 -15.01 16.21
CA ASN A 348 -5.42 -14.43 16.39
C ASN A 348 -6.08 -14.04 15.05
N GLY A 349 -5.48 -14.38 13.91
CA GLY A 349 -6.03 -14.09 12.58
C GLY A 349 -5.98 -12.61 12.15
N GLY A 350 -5.17 -11.79 12.84
CA GLY A 350 -5.00 -10.38 12.48
C GLY A 350 -4.17 -10.20 11.21
N PRO A 351 -4.37 -9.11 10.45
CA PRO A 351 -3.59 -8.81 9.26
C PRO A 351 -2.11 -8.65 9.61
N VAL A 352 -1.25 -9.37 8.90
CA VAL A 352 0.19 -9.14 8.95
C VAL A 352 0.50 -8.12 7.87
N THR A 353 1.00 -6.94 8.25
CA THR A 353 1.43 -5.93 7.27
C THR A 353 2.94 -5.67 7.45
N PRO A 354 3.66 -5.22 6.40
CA PRO A 354 5.10 -4.95 6.51
C PRO A 354 5.41 -3.95 7.65
N GLU A 355 4.52 -3.03 7.95
CA GLU A 355 4.65 -2.03 9.02
C GLU A 355 4.82 -2.66 10.41
N ASP A 356 4.40 -3.92 10.61
CA ASP A 356 4.66 -4.67 11.86
C ASP A 356 6.17 -4.88 12.14
N ARG A 357 7.05 -4.61 11.16
CA ARG A 357 8.52 -4.59 11.30
C ARG A 357 9.07 -3.27 11.84
N LEU A 358 8.31 -2.17 11.71
CA LEU A 358 8.78 -0.83 12.04
C LEU A 358 8.97 -0.56 13.55
N PRO A 359 8.11 -1.04 14.49
CA PRO A 359 8.28 -0.69 15.91
C PRO A 359 9.61 -1.14 16.52
N PRO A 360 10.11 -2.39 16.28
CA PRO A 360 11.46 -2.75 16.68
C PRO A 360 12.52 -1.92 15.94
N MET A 361 12.31 -1.58 14.67
CA MET A 361 13.26 -0.79 13.88
C MET A 361 13.46 0.63 14.43
N ILE A 362 12.39 1.27 14.92
CA ILE A 362 12.46 2.57 15.61
C ILE A 362 13.32 2.48 16.88
N VAL A 363 13.15 1.41 17.67
CA VAL A 363 14.00 1.16 18.85
C VAL A 363 15.47 0.99 18.45
N GLY A 364 15.76 0.26 17.37
CA GLY A 364 17.11 0.18 16.81
C GLY A 364 17.66 1.53 16.34
N GLY A 365 16.82 2.34 15.70
CA GLY A 365 17.13 3.68 15.21
C GLY A 365 17.39 4.71 16.30
N ALA A 366 16.84 4.54 17.50
CA ALA A 366 17.15 5.36 18.68
C ALA A 366 18.42 4.86 19.43
N ILE A 367 18.60 3.55 19.55
CA ILE A 367 19.76 2.94 20.23
C ILE A 367 21.06 3.20 19.47
N LEU A 368 21.03 3.19 18.13
CA LEU A 368 22.24 3.32 17.32
C LEU A 368 22.94 4.69 17.45
N PRO A 369 22.27 5.85 17.29
CA PRO A 369 22.87 7.17 17.51
C PRO A 369 23.32 7.37 18.95
N LEU A 370 22.55 6.87 19.93
CA LEU A 370 22.93 6.90 21.33
C LEU A 370 24.26 6.18 21.58
N GLY A 371 24.42 4.98 21.00
CA GLY A 371 25.67 4.22 21.07
C GLY A 371 26.86 4.98 20.44
N LEU A 372 26.67 5.55 19.25
CA LEU A 372 27.71 6.35 18.56
C LEU A 372 28.10 7.61 19.36
N PHE A 373 27.11 8.32 19.89
CA PHE A 373 27.33 9.51 20.74
C PHE A 373 28.10 9.16 22.01
N CYS A 374 27.71 8.08 22.71
CA CYS A 374 28.42 7.60 23.89
C CYS A 374 29.85 7.16 23.56
N PHE A 375 30.09 6.52 22.41
CA PHE A 375 31.44 6.16 21.96
C PHE A 375 32.30 7.42 21.73
N ALA A 376 31.76 8.41 21.01
CA ALA A 376 32.44 9.67 20.74
C ALA A 376 32.81 10.42 22.03
N ALA A 377 31.82 10.65 22.90
CA ALA A 377 31.95 11.42 24.13
C ALA A 377 32.90 10.76 25.17
N THR A 378 33.23 9.47 25.01
CA THR A 378 34.12 8.74 25.92
C THR A 378 35.45 8.31 25.26
N SER A 379 35.73 8.84 24.07
CA SER A 379 36.94 8.50 23.30
C SER A 379 38.23 9.18 23.75
N SER A 380 38.16 10.20 24.62
CA SER A 380 39.37 10.82 25.20
C SER A 380 40.19 9.82 26.02
N PRO A 381 41.54 9.81 25.90
CA PRO A 381 42.43 9.04 26.76
C PRO A 381 42.19 9.25 28.27
N ASP A 382 41.78 10.47 28.67
CA ASP A 382 41.55 10.86 30.08
C ASP A 382 40.34 10.15 30.71
N VAL A 383 39.40 9.69 29.88
CA VAL A 383 38.22 8.94 30.32
C VAL A 383 38.56 7.46 30.35
N SER A 384 38.10 6.72 31.37
CA SER A 384 38.27 5.26 31.43
C SER A 384 37.77 4.58 30.15
N ALA A 385 38.44 3.52 29.71
CA ALA A 385 38.05 2.77 28.51
C ALA A 385 36.67 2.08 28.64
N TRP A 386 36.18 1.80 29.85
CA TRP A 386 34.98 0.99 30.08
C TRP A 386 33.68 1.57 29.48
N PRO A 387 33.30 2.85 29.71
CA PRO A 387 32.17 3.48 29.02
C PRO A 387 32.22 3.35 27.49
N GLN A 388 33.41 3.53 26.91
CA GLN A 388 33.61 3.43 25.46
C GLN A 388 33.42 1.99 24.96
N ILE A 389 33.94 1.00 25.67
CA ILE A 389 33.71 -0.43 25.39
C ILE A 389 32.21 -0.76 25.46
N LEU A 390 31.53 -0.33 26.53
CA LEU A 390 30.10 -0.60 26.75
C LEU A 390 29.21 0.03 25.67
N SER A 391 29.56 1.22 25.17
CA SER A 391 28.84 1.87 24.07
C SER A 391 28.81 1.02 22.78
N GLY A 392 29.84 0.18 22.57
CA GLY A 392 29.87 -0.82 21.50
C GLY A 392 28.69 -1.81 21.56
N GLY A 393 28.19 -2.13 22.75
CA GLY A 393 26.99 -2.96 22.92
C GLY A 393 25.72 -2.29 22.41
N LEU A 394 25.58 -0.98 22.61
CA LEU A 394 24.47 -0.20 22.06
C LEU A 394 24.59 -0.13 20.53
N ILE A 395 25.78 0.17 20.00
CA ILE A 395 26.05 0.22 18.56
C ILE A 395 25.71 -1.13 17.90
N GLY A 396 26.19 -2.25 18.45
CA GLY A 396 25.93 -3.59 17.92
C GLY A 396 24.45 -3.96 17.95
N ALA A 397 23.73 -3.61 19.02
CA ALA A 397 22.28 -3.83 19.11
C ALA A 397 21.51 -2.98 18.08
N GLY A 398 21.84 -1.69 17.97
CA GLY A 398 21.21 -0.77 17.01
C GLY A 398 21.41 -1.20 15.56
N ILE A 399 22.65 -1.48 15.14
CA ILE A 399 22.98 -1.97 13.80
C ILE A 399 22.19 -3.25 13.48
N GLN A 400 22.16 -4.23 14.40
CA GLN A 400 21.47 -5.49 14.17
C GLN A 400 19.95 -5.34 14.08
N ILE A 401 19.33 -4.58 14.99
CA ILE A 401 17.88 -4.38 15.01
C ILE A 401 17.41 -3.69 13.72
N VAL A 402 18.11 -2.62 13.31
CA VAL A 402 17.82 -1.91 12.06
C VAL A 402 17.98 -2.84 10.85
N THR A 403 19.17 -3.43 10.69
CA THR A 403 19.52 -4.26 9.52
C THR A 403 18.53 -5.42 9.34
N LEU A 404 18.16 -6.09 10.44
CA LEU A 404 17.22 -7.20 10.44
C LEU A 404 15.79 -6.78 10.09
N GLN A 405 15.28 -5.68 10.67
CA GLN A 405 13.92 -5.23 10.38
C GLN A 405 13.77 -4.65 8.98
N SER A 406 14.73 -3.86 8.50
CA SER A 406 14.69 -3.30 7.14
C SER A 406 14.73 -4.41 6.08
N LEU A 407 15.55 -5.47 6.28
CA LEU A 407 15.54 -6.63 5.38
C LEU A 407 14.22 -7.41 5.43
N ALA A 408 13.62 -7.56 6.62
CA ALA A 408 12.31 -8.19 6.77
C ALA A 408 11.17 -7.35 6.14
N TYR A 409 11.25 -6.02 6.23
CA TYR A 409 10.31 -5.08 5.64
C TYR A 409 10.35 -5.13 4.10
N VAL A 410 11.55 -5.11 3.51
CA VAL A 410 11.74 -5.26 2.04
C VAL A 410 11.23 -6.62 1.55
N LEU A 411 11.45 -7.69 2.32
CA LEU A 411 10.90 -9.03 2.04
C LEU A 411 9.37 -9.07 2.04
N ASP A 412 8.74 -8.45 3.03
CA ASP A 412 7.29 -8.51 3.23
C ASP A 412 6.52 -7.56 2.27
N ILE A 413 7.13 -6.46 1.79
CA ILE A 413 6.56 -5.64 0.68
C ILE A 413 6.70 -6.36 -0.66
N TYR A 414 7.94 -6.64 -1.09
CA TYR A 414 8.21 -7.03 -2.48
C TYR A 414 8.05 -8.53 -2.73
N THR A 415 7.07 -9.19 -2.10
CA THR A 415 6.89 -10.66 -2.07
C THR A 415 7.11 -11.39 -3.41
N VAL A 416 6.61 -10.83 -4.52
CA VAL A 416 6.77 -11.40 -5.88
C VAL A 416 8.18 -11.21 -6.46
N ASN A 417 8.87 -10.13 -6.11
CA ASN A 417 10.17 -9.73 -6.67
C ASN A 417 11.28 -9.68 -5.59
N ALA A 418 11.08 -10.37 -4.46
CA ALA A 418 11.81 -10.15 -3.21
C ALA A 418 13.33 -10.35 -3.36
N ASN A 419 13.74 -11.35 -4.15
CA ASN A 419 15.15 -11.63 -4.41
C ASN A 419 15.83 -10.53 -5.26
N SER A 420 15.08 -9.84 -6.13
CA SER A 420 15.61 -8.68 -6.88
C SER A 420 15.77 -7.45 -5.98
N ALA A 421 14.80 -7.21 -5.09
CA ALA A 421 14.87 -6.12 -4.10
C ALA A 421 16.02 -6.34 -3.10
N ILE A 422 16.19 -7.57 -2.58
CA ILE A 422 17.34 -7.93 -1.75
C ILE A 422 18.65 -7.82 -2.52
N ALA A 423 18.72 -8.30 -3.78
CA ALA A 423 19.93 -8.18 -4.58
C ALA A 423 20.36 -6.72 -4.74
N GLY A 424 19.43 -5.82 -5.08
CA GLY A 424 19.67 -4.37 -5.13
C GLY A 424 20.15 -3.82 -3.78
N THR A 425 19.48 -4.20 -2.69
CA THR A 425 19.88 -3.84 -1.32
C THR A 425 21.31 -4.28 -1.01
N VAL A 426 21.66 -5.53 -1.30
CA VAL A 426 23.00 -6.10 -1.02
C VAL A 426 24.08 -5.46 -1.89
N ILE A 427 23.80 -5.17 -3.16
CA ILE A 427 24.73 -4.49 -4.08
C ILE A 427 25.12 -3.12 -3.50
N VAL A 428 24.14 -2.25 -3.23
CA VAL A 428 24.39 -0.90 -2.68
C VAL A 428 25.06 -0.99 -1.31
N ARG A 429 24.60 -1.91 -0.45
CA ARG A 429 25.18 -2.16 0.88
C ARG A 429 26.65 -2.54 0.83
N SER A 430 27.03 -3.44 -0.08
CA SER A 430 28.40 -3.88 -0.25
C SER A 430 29.28 -2.85 -0.96
N ILE A 431 28.72 -2.00 -1.84
CA ILE A 431 29.42 -0.83 -2.38
C ILE A 431 29.75 0.13 -1.23
N LEU A 432 28.77 0.60 -0.45
CA LEU A 432 29.00 1.53 0.66
C LEU A 432 29.96 0.93 1.71
N GLY A 433 29.79 -0.35 2.06
CA GLY A 433 30.69 -1.08 2.97
C GLY A 433 32.12 -1.26 2.45
N GLY A 434 32.33 -1.29 1.13
CA GLY A 434 33.67 -1.34 0.53
C GLY A 434 34.34 0.03 0.45
N PHE A 435 33.58 1.09 0.16
CA PHE A 435 34.11 2.45 -0.03
C PHE A 435 34.30 3.24 1.28
N LEU A 436 33.38 3.15 2.24
CA LEU A 436 33.45 3.95 3.47
C LEU A 436 34.75 3.72 4.29
N PRO A 437 35.32 2.50 4.39
CA PRO A 437 36.61 2.29 5.07
C PRO A 437 37.80 3.02 4.41
N LEU A 438 37.77 3.22 3.09
CA LEU A 438 38.80 3.97 2.36
C LEU A 438 38.76 5.47 2.73
N LEU A 439 37.56 5.99 3.01
CA LEU A 439 37.37 7.36 3.50
C LEU A 439 37.64 7.48 5.01
N ALA A 440 37.42 6.41 5.78
CA ALA A 440 37.54 6.42 7.24
C ALA A 440 38.96 6.75 7.74
N VAL A 441 40.01 6.22 7.09
CA VAL A 441 41.40 6.43 7.50
C VAL A 441 41.80 7.93 7.46
N PRO A 442 41.66 8.66 6.34
CA PRO A 442 41.93 10.11 6.34
C PRO A 442 40.92 10.90 7.17
N MET A 443 39.65 10.50 7.21
CA MET A 443 38.61 11.17 8.01
C MET A 443 38.94 11.19 9.50
N TYR A 444 39.28 10.03 10.09
CA TYR A 444 39.71 9.97 11.50
C TYR A 444 41.07 10.65 11.73
N GLY A 445 41.97 10.61 10.74
CA GLY A 445 43.25 11.30 10.81
C GLY A 445 43.19 12.84 10.80
N GLN A 446 42.10 13.42 10.29
CA GLN A 446 41.92 14.88 10.19
C GLN A 446 40.85 15.45 11.13
N LEU A 447 39.75 14.72 11.36
CA LEU A 447 38.58 15.20 12.13
C LEU A 447 38.47 14.60 13.54
N GLY A 448 39.24 13.55 13.86
CA GLY A 448 39.24 12.93 15.19
C GLY A 448 37.83 12.56 15.68
N GLN A 449 37.37 13.22 16.75
CA GLN A 449 36.07 12.97 17.39
C GLN A 449 34.87 13.49 16.58
N ASP A 450 35.05 14.55 15.77
CA ASP A 450 33.96 15.21 15.03
C ASP A 450 33.34 14.31 13.95
N ALA A 451 34.13 13.35 13.45
CA ALA A 451 33.66 12.32 12.52
C ALA A 451 32.49 11.49 13.08
N PHE A 452 32.42 11.26 14.39
CA PHE A 452 31.32 10.52 15.03
C PHE A 452 30.08 11.39 15.24
N PHE A 453 30.25 12.68 15.53
CA PHE A 453 29.12 13.61 15.62
C PHE A 453 28.44 13.79 14.26
N ALA A 454 29.21 13.89 13.17
CA ALA A 454 28.67 13.91 11.81
C ALA A 454 27.82 12.66 11.47
N ALA A 455 28.32 11.45 11.82
CA ALA A 455 27.57 10.21 11.64
C ALA A 455 26.27 10.18 12.48
N THR A 456 26.31 10.71 13.70
CA THR A 456 25.15 10.82 14.60
C THR A 456 24.06 11.74 14.03
N SER A 457 24.47 12.90 13.47
CA SER A 457 23.55 13.84 12.82
C SER A 457 22.88 13.26 11.57
N TRP A 458 23.59 12.43 10.80
CA TRP A 458 23.05 11.79 9.60
C TRP A 458 21.93 10.79 9.93
N CYS A 459 22.09 10.00 10.99
CA CYS A 459 21.06 9.06 11.47
C CYS A 459 19.73 9.78 11.81
N LEU A 460 19.81 10.91 12.50
CA LEU A 460 18.63 11.68 12.94
C LEU A 460 17.87 12.31 11.76
N GLY A 461 18.59 12.71 10.70
CA GLY A 461 17.99 13.27 9.48
C GLY A 461 17.20 12.25 8.64
N MET A 462 17.61 10.98 8.61
CA MET A 462 16.89 9.96 7.82
C MET A 462 15.51 9.63 8.40
N GLU A 463 15.35 9.60 9.73
CA GLU A 463 14.06 9.29 10.36
C GLU A 463 13.01 10.39 10.10
N THR A 464 13.43 11.66 10.09
CA THR A 464 12.56 12.78 9.72
C THR A 464 12.17 12.71 8.24
N GLN A 465 13.09 12.34 7.35
CA GLN A 465 12.78 12.22 5.92
C GLN A 465 11.81 11.07 5.60
N ILE A 466 11.89 9.92 6.30
CA ILE A 466 10.92 8.82 6.13
C ILE A 466 9.51 9.26 6.55
N LYS A 467 9.38 9.99 7.67
CA LYS A 467 8.09 10.52 8.15
C LYS A 467 7.55 11.64 7.25
N MET A 468 8.42 12.47 6.69
CA MET A 468 8.03 13.46 5.68
C MET A 468 7.61 12.83 4.34
N ALA A 469 8.22 11.70 3.94
CA ALA A 469 7.91 11.03 2.68
C ALA A 469 6.47 10.48 2.60
N ASP A 470 5.93 9.88 3.68
CA ASP A 470 4.51 9.46 3.71
C ASP A 470 3.55 10.66 3.65
N GLY A 471 3.93 11.79 4.25
CA GLY A 471 3.17 13.04 4.16
C GLY A 471 3.17 13.65 2.75
N LEU A 472 4.34 13.66 2.09
CA LEU A 472 4.52 14.19 0.73
C LEU A 472 3.88 13.31 -0.34
N ALA A 473 3.92 11.97 -0.20
CA ALA A 473 3.30 11.03 -1.15
C ALA A 473 1.77 11.18 -1.27
N LYS A 474 1.13 11.79 -0.26
CA LYS A 474 -0.33 12.07 -0.22
C LYS A 474 -0.70 13.44 -0.82
N GLN A 475 0.29 14.24 -1.22
CA GLN A 475 0.09 15.47 -1.99
C GLN A 475 0.31 15.22 -3.50
N TRP A 476 -0.39 16.01 -4.32
CA TRP A 476 -0.17 15.99 -5.77
C TRP A 476 1.24 16.48 -6.10
N HIS A 477 2.02 15.62 -6.75
CA HIS A 477 3.35 15.94 -7.24
C HIS A 477 3.50 15.47 -8.68
N GLN A 478 4.42 16.09 -9.41
CA GLN A 478 4.67 15.75 -10.81
C GLN A 478 5.62 14.55 -10.90
N ALA A 479 5.11 13.39 -11.31
CA ALA A 479 5.90 12.17 -11.48
C ALA A 479 6.72 12.17 -12.79
N SER A 480 6.18 12.80 -13.84
CA SER A 480 6.88 13.04 -15.10
C SER A 480 6.24 14.24 -15.83
N PRO A 481 6.86 14.83 -16.87
CA PRO A 481 6.30 15.99 -17.56
C PRO A 481 4.85 15.76 -18.00
N GLY A 482 3.93 16.64 -17.56
CA GLY A 482 2.49 16.52 -17.80
C GLY A 482 1.73 15.50 -16.93
N VAL A 483 2.40 14.65 -16.15
CA VAL A 483 1.77 13.60 -15.32
C VAL A 483 1.92 13.91 -13.83
N TRP A 484 0.80 14.04 -13.15
CA TRP A 484 0.71 14.31 -11.71
C TRP A 484 0.13 13.10 -10.99
N GLU A 485 0.62 12.78 -9.80
CA GLU A 485 0.09 11.69 -8.98
C GLU A 485 0.04 12.01 -7.48
N ARG A 486 -0.77 11.25 -6.76
CA ARG A 486 -0.77 11.15 -5.29
C ARG A 486 -1.32 9.80 -4.85
N SER A 487 -1.04 9.39 -3.62
CA SER A 487 -1.76 8.29 -2.98
C SER A 487 -3.22 8.67 -2.65
N PHE A 488 -4.10 7.67 -2.58
CA PHE A 488 -5.42 7.83 -1.97
C PHE A 488 -5.29 8.11 -0.46
N GLY A 489 -6.07 9.06 0.05
CA GLY A 489 -6.26 9.29 1.47
C GLY A 489 -7.08 8.18 2.12
N GLU A 490 -6.92 7.98 3.43
CA GLU A 490 -7.53 6.83 4.12
C GLU A 490 -9.07 6.81 4.08
N ASN A 491 -9.74 7.97 4.11
CA ASN A 491 -11.19 8.10 3.91
C ASN A 491 -11.62 7.80 2.47
N GLU A 492 -10.79 8.15 1.48
CA GLU A 492 -11.02 7.81 0.06
C GLU A 492 -10.86 6.31 -0.17
N GLN A 493 -9.84 5.68 0.42
CA GLN A 493 -9.63 4.22 0.36
C GLN A 493 -10.80 3.45 0.96
N PHE A 494 -11.35 3.92 2.08
CA PHE A 494 -12.54 3.34 2.71
C PHE A 494 -13.77 3.36 1.78
N ILE A 495 -14.07 4.51 1.17
CA ILE A 495 -15.21 4.64 0.23
C ILE A 495 -14.95 3.87 -1.08
N LYS A 496 -13.73 3.95 -1.63
CA LYS A 496 -13.34 3.21 -2.84
C LYS A 496 -13.47 1.70 -2.65
N PHE A 497 -13.02 1.15 -1.52
CA PHE A 497 -13.16 -0.28 -1.24
C PHE A 497 -14.61 -0.75 -1.21
N ILE A 498 -15.56 0.09 -0.78
CA ILE A 498 -16.99 -0.25 -0.82
C ILE A 498 -17.48 -0.30 -2.27
N GLY A 499 -17.11 0.69 -3.09
CA GLY A 499 -17.46 0.74 -4.52
C GLY A 499 -16.88 -0.41 -5.35
N ASP A 500 -15.57 -0.65 -5.21
CA ASP A 500 -14.81 -1.66 -5.96
C ASP A 500 -15.32 -3.09 -5.75
N ARG A 501 -15.94 -3.40 -4.60
CA ARG A 501 -16.56 -4.72 -4.34
C ARG A 501 -17.66 -5.09 -5.34
N ALA A 502 -18.21 -4.11 -6.06
CA ALA A 502 -19.20 -4.33 -7.10
C ALA A 502 -18.62 -4.51 -8.51
N HIS A 503 -17.34 -4.19 -8.74
CA HIS A 503 -16.72 -4.28 -10.07
C HIS A 503 -16.85 -5.66 -10.74
N PRO A 504 -16.84 -6.81 -10.03
CA PRO A 504 -17.12 -8.12 -10.63
C PRO A 504 -18.50 -8.25 -11.30
N PHE A 505 -19.45 -7.37 -10.96
CA PHE A 505 -20.78 -7.29 -11.58
C PHE A 505 -20.87 -6.19 -12.65
N SER A 506 -19.76 -5.56 -13.05
CA SER A 506 -19.72 -4.37 -13.91
C SER A 506 -20.56 -3.20 -13.36
N ARG A 507 -20.55 -3.03 -12.03
CA ARG A 507 -21.21 -1.95 -11.26
C ARG A 507 -20.23 -1.39 -10.23
N GLU A 508 -20.55 -0.26 -9.62
CA GLU A 508 -19.72 0.35 -8.55
C GLU A 508 -20.64 0.80 -7.43
N GLN A 509 -20.58 0.15 -6.26
CA GLN A 509 -21.50 0.46 -5.16
C GLN A 509 -21.32 1.92 -4.71
N TRP A 510 -22.44 2.59 -4.47
CA TRP A 510 -22.51 3.99 -4.07
C TRP A 510 -21.92 5.02 -5.05
N SER A 511 -21.58 4.68 -6.30
CA SER A 511 -21.14 5.70 -7.29
C SER A 511 -22.20 6.79 -7.43
N VAL A 512 -21.76 8.05 -7.40
CA VAL A 512 -22.64 9.23 -7.28
C VAL A 512 -23.19 9.61 -8.64
N THR A 513 -24.50 9.83 -8.69
CA THR A 513 -25.20 10.32 -9.87
C THR A 513 -25.93 11.62 -9.51
N ALA A 514 -25.68 12.68 -10.24
CA ALA A 514 -26.44 13.93 -10.17
C ALA A 514 -27.10 14.21 -11.53
N THR A 515 -28.37 14.60 -11.51
CA THR A 515 -29.15 14.94 -12.71
C THR A 515 -29.62 16.38 -12.64
N ALA A 516 -29.82 17.00 -13.80
CA ALA A 516 -30.40 18.33 -13.87
C ALA A 516 -31.21 18.53 -15.16
N THR A 517 -32.44 19.02 -15.02
CA THR A 517 -33.27 19.48 -16.14
C THR A 517 -33.05 20.97 -16.36
N TYR A 518 -32.77 21.37 -17.59
CA TYR A 518 -32.50 22.76 -17.95
C TYR A 518 -33.49 23.30 -18.99
N LYS A 519 -33.54 24.63 -19.10
CA LYS A 519 -34.16 25.37 -20.21
C LYS A 519 -33.15 26.37 -20.76
N LEU A 520 -33.19 26.61 -22.07
CA LEU A 520 -32.36 27.62 -22.72
C LEU A 520 -33.20 28.43 -23.71
N GLU A 521 -33.23 29.74 -23.52
CA GLU A 521 -33.96 30.70 -24.36
C GLU A 521 -33.00 31.76 -24.92
N PRO A 522 -33.14 32.21 -26.19
CA PRO A 522 -34.16 31.85 -27.18
C PRO A 522 -33.78 30.64 -28.06
N LEU A 523 -32.65 29.97 -27.80
CA LEU A 523 -32.05 28.92 -28.65
C LEU A 523 -32.88 27.63 -28.83
N GLY A 524 -33.98 27.46 -28.10
CA GLY A 524 -34.88 26.32 -28.22
C GLY A 524 -34.38 25.05 -27.51
N ARG A 525 -35.10 23.93 -27.70
CA ARG A 525 -34.83 22.68 -26.96
C ARG A 525 -33.56 21.94 -27.40
N ILE A 526 -33.16 22.07 -28.67
CA ILE A 526 -32.05 21.32 -29.26
C ILE A 526 -30.89 22.27 -29.50
N VAL A 527 -29.91 22.20 -28.59
CA VAL A 527 -28.63 22.89 -28.70
C VAL A 527 -27.62 21.91 -29.27
N ASP A 528 -26.72 22.39 -30.13
CA ASP A 528 -25.62 21.57 -30.65
C ASP A 528 -24.81 20.93 -29.51
N ALA A 529 -24.67 19.61 -29.57
CA ALA A 529 -23.90 18.81 -28.62
C ALA A 529 -22.44 19.29 -28.51
N GLN A 530 -21.89 19.93 -29.55
CA GLN A 530 -20.56 20.53 -29.50
C GLN A 530 -20.44 21.61 -28.40
N VAL A 531 -21.49 22.41 -28.18
CA VAL A 531 -21.54 23.44 -27.12
C VAL A 531 -21.40 22.78 -25.74
N PHE A 532 -22.05 21.63 -25.54
CA PHE A 532 -21.96 20.85 -24.30
C PHE A 532 -20.58 20.18 -24.15
N ARG A 533 -19.95 19.72 -25.24
CA ARG A 533 -18.58 19.20 -25.24
C ARG A 533 -17.56 20.29 -24.85
N GLU A 534 -17.68 21.50 -25.38
CA GLU A 534 -16.82 22.63 -24.98
C GLU A 534 -17.05 23.03 -23.51
N ALA A 535 -18.30 23.06 -23.04
CA ALA A 535 -18.62 23.31 -21.64
C ALA A 535 -17.99 22.24 -20.70
N TRP A 536 -17.96 20.98 -21.13
CA TRP A 536 -17.33 19.88 -20.41
C TRP A 536 -15.79 19.97 -20.39
N LYS A 537 -15.14 20.40 -21.49
CA LYS A 537 -13.70 20.75 -21.48
C LYS A 537 -13.39 21.88 -20.48
N LEU A 538 -14.20 22.94 -20.50
CA LEU A 538 -14.03 24.09 -19.60
C LEU A 538 -14.26 23.69 -18.13
N LEU A 539 -15.19 22.78 -17.85
CA LEU A 539 -15.35 22.19 -16.52
C LEU A 539 -14.09 21.41 -16.10
N ARG A 540 -13.53 20.53 -16.95
CA ARG A 540 -12.28 19.82 -16.64
C ARG A 540 -11.13 20.77 -16.35
N PHE A 541 -11.02 21.88 -17.07
CA PHE A 541 -10.00 22.90 -16.82
C PHE A 541 -10.21 23.62 -15.48
N ARG A 542 -11.45 23.80 -15.04
CA ARG A 542 -11.80 24.39 -13.73
C ARG A 542 -11.63 23.38 -12.57
N HIS A 543 -12.00 22.12 -12.78
CA HIS A 543 -11.98 21.03 -11.80
C HIS A 543 -11.24 19.80 -12.36
N PRO A 544 -9.89 19.81 -12.40
CA PRO A 544 -9.09 18.77 -13.07
C PRO A 544 -9.28 17.37 -12.48
N SER A 545 -9.56 17.26 -11.18
CA SER A 545 -9.76 15.96 -10.50
C SER A 545 -10.89 15.11 -11.10
N ILE A 546 -11.85 15.69 -11.87
CA ILE A 546 -12.87 14.89 -12.58
C ILE A 546 -12.26 13.91 -13.60
N ALA A 547 -11.06 14.21 -14.10
CA ALA A 547 -10.29 13.39 -15.03
C ALA A 547 -9.14 12.63 -14.35
N ALA A 548 -9.06 12.63 -13.01
CA ALA A 548 -8.14 11.77 -12.28
C ALA A 548 -8.64 10.32 -12.27
N ARG A 549 -7.74 9.40 -12.62
CA ARG A 549 -7.95 7.95 -12.68
C ARG A 549 -7.16 7.25 -11.58
N ASP A 550 -7.60 6.07 -11.17
CA ASP A 550 -6.76 5.20 -10.35
C ASP A 550 -5.69 4.48 -11.19
N THR A 551 -4.74 3.86 -10.50
CA THR A 551 -3.74 2.96 -11.08
C THR A 551 -3.79 1.61 -10.36
N GLU A 552 -3.28 0.55 -11.01
CA GLU A 552 -3.22 -0.80 -10.42
C GLU A 552 -2.41 -0.82 -9.10
N ASP A 553 -1.42 0.07 -8.97
CA ASP A 553 -0.60 0.26 -7.76
C ASP A 553 -1.31 1.03 -6.62
N GLY A 554 -2.61 1.36 -6.77
CA GLY A 554 -3.39 2.05 -5.75
C GLY A 554 -3.07 3.54 -5.58
N LYS A 555 -2.64 4.21 -6.65
CA LYS A 555 -2.46 5.68 -6.69
C LYS A 555 -3.57 6.35 -7.49
N LEU A 556 -3.66 7.68 -7.37
CA LEU A 556 -4.42 8.55 -8.25
C LEU A 556 -3.47 9.29 -9.20
N GLN A 557 -3.83 9.34 -10.47
CA GLN A 557 -3.03 9.96 -11.52
C GLN A 557 -3.87 10.91 -12.37
N TYR A 558 -3.34 12.10 -12.63
CA TYR A 558 -3.89 13.12 -13.54
C TYR A 558 -2.92 13.37 -14.69
N HIS A 559 -3.47 13.50 -15.90
CA HIS A 559 -2.72 13.81 -17.11
C HIS A 559 -3.18 15.18 -17.64
N VAL A 560 -2.22 16.10 -17.75
CA VAL A 560 -2.39 17.34 -18.52
C VAL A 560 -2.63 16.94 -19.99
N PRO A 561 -3.76 17.31 -20.60
CA PRO A 561 -4.09 16.87 -21.94
C PRO A 561 -3.34 17.67 -23.00
N ASP A 562 -2.79 16.97 -23.99
CA ASP A 562 -2.55 17.50 -25.33
C ASP A 562 -3.87 17.48 -26.15
N ALA A 563 -3.83 17.96 -27.39
CA ALA A 563 -5.02 18.04 -28.24
C ALA A 563 -5.66 16.66 -28.50
N GLU A 564 -4.84 15.62 -28.75
CA GLU A 564 -5.33 14.25 -28.97
C GLU A 564 -5.85 13.61 -27.67
N GLY A 565 -5.14 13.78 -26.56
CA GLY A 565 -5.55 13.32 -25.23
C GLY A 565 -6.82 14.00 -24.72
N LEU A 566 -7.08 15.26 -25.10
CA LEU A 566 -8.34 15.93 -24.82
C LEU A 566 -9.49 15.28 -25.60
N THR A 567 -9.31 15.00 -26.89
CA THR A 567 -10.29 14.30 -27.74
C THR A 567 -10.59 12.89 -27.22
N ARG A 568 -9.56 12.08 -26.97
CA ARG A 568 -9.69 10.72 -26.39
C ARG A 568 -10.35 10.71 -25.01
N TRP A 569 -10.23 11.79 -24.24
CA TRP A 569 -10.95 11.92 -22.97
C TRP A 569 -12.44 12.25 -23.19
N LEU A 570 -12.78 13.11 -24.17
CA LEU A 570 -14.18 13.42 -24.50
C LEU A 570 -14.94 12.19 -24.98
N GLU A 571 -14.34 11.38 -25.85
CA GLU A 571 -14.91 10.11 -26.34
C GLU A 571 -15.26 9.13 -25.22
N LYS A 572 -14.60 9.24 -24.06
CA LYS A 572 -14.75 8.37 -22.89
C LYS A 572 -15.53 8.99 -21.73
N SER A 573 -15.88 10.28 -21.82
CA SER A 573 -16.50 11.02 -20.70
C SER A 573 -17.71 11.88 -21.09
N PHE A 574 -17.95 12.14 -22.37
CA PHE A 574 -19.10 12.89 -22.84
C PHE A 574 -19.93 12.07 -23.84
N PHE A 575 -21.18 11.78 -23.47
CA PHE A 575 -22.10 10.98 -24.25
C PHE A 575 -23.38 11.75 -24.56
N VAL A 576 -23.95 11.55 -25.75
CA VAL A 576 -25.28 12.03 -26.13
C VAL A 576 -26.19 10.81 -26.22
N VAL A 577 -27.35 10.87 -25.57
CA VAL A 577 -28.37 9.83 -25.65
C VAL A 577 -29.39 10.26 -26.71
N GLU A 578 -29.23 9.71 -27.91
CA GLU A 578 -30.11 9.98 -29.05
C GLU A 578 -31.39 9.12 -29.04
N ASP A 579 -31.39 8.01 -28.29
CA ASP A 579 -32.56 7.15 -28.13
C ASP A 579 -33.64 7.86 -27.30
N THR A 580 -34.74 8.22 -27.94
CA THR A 580 -35.88 8.93 -27.34
C THR A 580 -36.68 8.09 -26.34
N THR A 581 -36.46 6.78 -26.31
CA THR A 581 -37.15 5.85 -25.40
C THR A 581 -36.45 5.69 -24.06
N ILE A 582 -35.17 6.10 -23.97
CA ILE A 582 -34.35 5.97 -22.77
C ILE A 582 -34.40 7.29 -21.98
N ASP A 583 -35.17 7.28 -20.88
CA ASP A 583 -35.15 8.37 -19.91
C ASP A 583 -33.91 8.29 -18.98
N ALA A 584 -33.79 9.24 -18.05
CA ALA A 584 -32.68 9.24 -17.10
C ALA A 584 -32.66 7.98 -16.22
N ASN A 585 -33.81 7.41 -15.89
CA ASN A 585 -33.93 6.24 -15.01
C ASN A 585 -33.47 4.95 -15.72
N GLY A 586 -33.86 4.79 -16.99
CA GLY A 586 -33.38 3.73 -17.88
C GLY A 586 -31.88 3.83 -18.17
N LEU A 587 -31.36 5.06 -18.39
CA LEU A 587 -29.92 5.29 -18.53
C LEU A 587 -29.16 4.87 -17.26
N ILE A 588 -29.60 5.33 -16.09
CA ILE A 588 -28.95 5.09 -14.79
C ILE A 588 -28.86 3.58 -14.50
N ALA A 589 -29.94 2.84 -14.72
CA ALA A 589 -29.95 1.38 -14.60
C ALA A 589 -28.94 0.67 -15.53
N GLY A 590 -28.52 1.32 -16.61
CA GLY A 590 -27.52 0.83 -17.57
C GLY A 590 -26.07 1.25 -17.27
N LEU A 591 -25.81 2.21 -16.37
CA LEU A 591 -24.48 2.79 -16.15
C LEU A 591 -23.44 1.76 -15.67
N LYS A 592 -22.18 2.01 -16.04
CA LYS A 592 -21.03 1.15 -15.74
C LYS A 592 -19.91 1.96 -15.08
N PRO A 593 -19.04 1.32 -14.27
CA PRO A 593 -17.87 1.96 -13.68
C PRO A 593 -17.01 2.64 -14.75
N SER A 594 -16.52 3.85 -14.43
CA SER A 594 -15.67 4.64 -15.32
C SER A 594 -14.43 5.15 -14.58
N PRO A 595 -13.23 5.08 -15.19
CA PRO A 595 -11.99 5.59 -14.59
C PRO A 595 -11.97 7.12 -14.46
N VAL A 596 -12.93 7.83 -15.05
CA VAL A 596 -13.13 9.29 -14.95
C VAL A 596 -14.60 9.61 -14.73
N ALA A 597 -14.93 10.82 -14.26
CA ALA A 597 -16.32 11.27 -14.27
C ALA A 597 -16.85 11.31 -15.71
N THR A 598 -18.14 10.99 -15.87
CA THR A 598 -18.85 11.02 -17.15
C THR A 598 -20.05 11.95 -17.07
N ILE A 599 -20.40 12.59 -18.20
CA ILE A 599 -21.65 13.33 -18.34
C ILE A 599 -22.40 12.83 -19.58
N HIS A 600 -23.69 12.61 -19.41
CA HIS A 600 -24.60 12.14 -20.44
C HIS A 600 -25.64 13.23 -20.69
N HIS A 601 -25.75 13.69 -21.93
CA HIS A 601 -26.73 14.67 -22.38
C HIS A 601 -27.92 13.95 -23.01
N LEU A 602 -29.13 14.25 -22.55
CA LEU A 602 -30.41 13.74 -23.06
C LEU A 602 -31.16 14.94 -23.69
N PRO A 603 -30.98 15.23 -25.00
CA PRO A 603 -31.52 16.44 -25.61
C PRO A 603 -33.06 16.50 -25.55
N HIS A 604 -33.72 15.37 -25.80
CA HIS A 604 -35.17 15.25 -25.83
C HIS A 604 -35.85 15.56 -24.48
N PHE A 605 -35.17 15.24 -23.38
CA PHE A 605 -35.62 15.52 -22.02
C PHE A 605 -35.05 16.83 -21.45
N CYS A 606 -34.22 17.55 -22.23
CA CYS A 606 -33.45 18.72 -21.79
C CYS A 606 -32.74 18.45 -20.44
N LYS A 607 -32.14 17.26 -20.31
CA LYS A 607 -31.57 16.75 -19.06
C LYS A 607 -30.09 16.38 -19.24
N VAL A 608 -29.29 16.61 -18.20
CA VAL A 608 -27.93 16.08 -18.09
C VAL A 608 -27.83 15.14 -16.89
N VAL A 609 -27.00 14.11 -17.02
CA VAL A 609 -26.70 13.12 -15.98
C VAL A 609 -25.18 13.05 -15.80
N LEU A 610 -24.69 13.60 -14.69
CA LEU A 610 -23.30 13.51 -14.24
C LEU A 610 -23.16 12.24 -13.38
N HIS A 611 -22.20 11.37 -13.71
CA HIS A 611 -21.94 10.13 -12.99
C HIS A 611 -20.45 9.94 -12.69
N THR A 612 -20.11 9.53 -11.46
CA THR A 612 -18.73 9.34 -11.01
C THR A 612 -18.63 8.45 -9.78
N ALA A 613 -17.52 7.72 -9.66
CA ALA A 613 -17.12 7.06 -8.42
C ALA A 613 -17.17 8.00 -7.21
N HIS A 614 -17.69 7.50 -6.09
CA HIS A 614 -17.93 8.31 -4.89
C HIS A 614 -16.64 8.77 -4.20
N TRP A 615 -15.53 8.05 -4.35
CA TRP A 615 -14.25 8.52 -3.82
C TRP A 615 -13.76 9.84 -4.46
N ARG A 616 -14.34 10.26 -5.61
CA ARG A 616 -13.96 11.46 -6.36
C ARG A 616 -14.81 12.71 -6.00
N THR A 617 -16.00 12.52 -5.43
CA THR A 617 -16.91 13.60 -5.00
C THR A 617 -17.97 13.07 -4.02
N ASP A 618 -18.52 13.95 -3.20
CA ASP A 618 -19.74 13.68 -2.43
C ASP A 618 -20.97 14.41 -3.01
N GLY A 619 -22.12 14.34 -2.33
CA GLY A 619 -23.38 14.94 -2.80
C GLY A 619 -23.36 16.47 -2.91
N TYR A 620 -22.68 17.18 -2.01
CA TYR A 620 -22.49 18.63 -2.12
C TYR A 620 -21.58 18.96 -3.31
N GLY A 621 -20.48 18.20 -3.46
CA GLY A 621 -19.57 18.32 -4.59
C GLY A 621 -20.23 18.03 -5.94
N ALA A 622 -21.16 17.07 -6.00
CA ALA A 622 -21.88 16.72 -7.22
C ALA A 622 -22.81 17.86 -7.69
N PHE A 623 -23.55 18.51 -6.78
CA PHE A 623 -24.32 19.72 -7.11
C PHE A 623 -23.42 20.92 -7.45
N GLN A 624 -22.28 21.10 -6.76
CA GLN A 624 -21.29 22.12 -7.13
C GLN A 624 -20.70 21.87 -8.55
N LEU A 625 -20.51 20.62 -8.96
CA LEU A 625 -20.06 20.26 -10.32
C LEU A 625 -21.14 20.48 -11.38
N ILE A 626 -22.40 20.17 -11.08
CA ILE A 626 -23.55 20.51 -11.93
C ILE A 626 -23.65 22.04 -12.12
N ASP A 627 -23.50 22.80 -11.04
CA ASP A 627 -23.53 24.26 -11.09
C ASP A 627 -22.37 24.84 -11.92
N ALA A 628 -21.14 24.37 -11.68
CA ALA A 628 -19.97 24.73 -12.45
C ALA A 628 -20.07 24.29 -13.93
N PHE A 629 -20.80 23.21 -14.23
CA PHE A 629 -21.06 22.79 -15.61
C PHE A 629 -21.99 23.78 -16.31
N PHE A 630 -23.11 24.18 -15.70
CA PHE A 630 -24.01 25.18 -16.29
C PHE A 630 -23.38 26.58 -16.33
N ALA A 631 -22.53 26.96 -15.38
CA ALA A 631 -21.72 28.17 -15.47
C ALA A 631 -20.73 28.12 -16.66
N SER A 632 -20.18 26.94 -16.96
CA SER A 632 -19.33 26.72 -18.13
C SER A 632 -20.16 26.74 -19.42
N LEU A 633 -21.34 26.14 -19.44
CA LEU A 633 -22.28 26.17 -20.56
C LEU A 633 -22.73 27.60 -20.89
N ALA A 634 -23.14 28.39 -19.90
CA ALA A 634 -23.50 29.80 -20.07
C ALA A 634 -22.37 30.67 -20.63
N THR A 635 -21.11 30.32 -20.33
CA THR A 635 -19.91 30.98 -20.89
C THR A 635 -19.73 30.65 -22.37
N VAL A 636 -19.95 29.40 -22.76
CA VAL A 636 -19.74 28.93 -24.14
C VAL A 636 -20.89 29.33 -25.06
N VAL A 637 -22.15 29.26 -24.57
CA VAL A 637 -23.36 29.59 -25.33
C VAL A 637 -23.31 31.03 -25.85
N GLY A 638 -23.27 31.16 -27.18
CA GLY A 638 -23.19 32.45 -27.89
C GLY A 638 -21.80 33.04 -28.01
N SER A 639 -20.76 32.39 -27.48
CA SER A 639 -19.37 32.76 -27.76
C SER A 639 -18.89 32.09 -29.04
N SER A 640 -18.33 32.86 -29.97
CA SER A 640 -17.64 32.35 -31.18
C SER A 640 -16.17 32.00 -30.91
N SER A 641 -15.80 31.86 -29.64
CA SER A 641 -14.42 31.95 -29.17
C SER A 641 -13.86 30.56 -28.82
N ASN A 642 -13.13 29.97 -29.76
CA ASN A 642 -12.15 28.92 -29.49
C ASN A 642 -10.94 29.50 -28.72
N SER A 643 -11.17 30.05 -27.52
CA SER A 643 -10.09 30.52 -26.65
C SER A 643 -9.27 29.33 -26.19
N SER A 644 -8.02 29.23 -26.65
CA SER A 644 -7.10 28.14 -26.28
C SER A 644 -6.89 28.14 -24.76
N LEU A 645 -7.46 27.15 -24.08
CA LEU A 645 -7.24 26.94 -22.65
C LEU A 645 -5.76 26.64 -22.40
N ALA A 646 -5.16 27.36 -21.45
CA ALA A 646 -3.76 27.20 -21.07
C ALA A 646 -3.56 25.93 -20.21
N TRP A 647 -3.72 24.77 -20.83
CA TRP A 647 -3.53 23.46 -20.21
C TRP A 647 -2.14 23.33 -19.57
N GLY A 648 -2.07 22.65 -18.42
CA GLY A 648 -0.94 22.64 -17.50
C GLY A 648 -1.10 23.63 -16.35
N SER A 649 -1.85 24.73 -16.51
CA SER A 649 -2.11 25.68 -15.40
C SER A 649 -3.19 25.21 -14.42
N GLU A 650 -4.01 24.22 -14.83
CA GLU A 650 -5.06 23.62 -14.01
C GLU A 650 -4.56 22.72 -12.89
N VAL A 651 -3.33 22.22 -12.96
CA VAL A 651 -2.78 21.29 -11.95
C VAL A 651 -2.79 21.89 -10.54
N ASN A 652 -2.70 23.22 -10.42
CA ASN A 652 -2.86 23.98 -9.17
C ASN A 652 -4.27 23.91 -8.55
N ARG A 653 -5.26 23.33 -9.26
CA ARG A 653 -6.64 23.10 -8.83
C ARG A 653 -6.94 21.62 -8.57
N LEU A 654 -5.92 20.75 -8.59
CA LEU A 654 -6.06 19.35 -8.20
C LEU A 654 -6.30 19.24 -6.69
N VAL A 655 -7.37 18.53 -6.32
CA VAL A 655 -7.84 18.45 -4.92
C VAL A 655 -7.04 17.38 -4.14
N PRO A 656 -6.33 17.73 -3.05
CA PRO A 656 -5.64 16.76 -2.18
C PRO A 656 -6.63 15.91 -1.37
N SER A 657 -6.14 14.90 -0.64
CA SER A 657 -7.01 14.13 0.26
C SER A 657 -7.41 14.94 1.51
N LEU A 658 -8.54 14.56 2.11
CA LEU A 658 -9.07 15.15 3.35
C LEU A 658 -8.02 15.20 4.48
N GLU A 659 -7.27 14.11 4.66
CA GLU A 659 -6.24 13.97 5.70
C GLU A 659 -5.03 14.89 5.44
N SER A 660 -4.72 15.17 4.17
CA SER A 660 -3.66 16.11 3.79
C SER A 660 -4.08 17.56 4.05
N ILE A 661 -5.32 17.91 3.67
CA ILE A 661 -5.90 19.25 3.87
C ILE A 661 -5.96 19.61 5.36
N LEU A 662 -6.48 18.69 6.18
CA LEU A 662 -6.65 18.89 7.62
C LEU A 662 -5.42 18.50 8.47
N ARG A 663 -4.35 18.00 7.84
CA ARG A 663 -3.13 17.50 8.49
C ARG A 663 -3.40 16.48 9.61
N LEU A 664 -4.39 15.61 9.40
CA LEU A 664 -4.81 14.62 10.41
C LEU A 664 -3.64 13.70 10.77
N PRO A 665 -3.41 13.39 12.06
CA PRO A 665 -2.21 12.68 12.49
C PRO A 665 -2.17 11.26 11.91
N ALA A 666 -0.99 10.80 11.49
CA ALA A 666 -0.81 9.48 10.87
C ALA A 666 -0.99 8.33 11.88
N GLU A 667 -0.53 8.56 13.10
CA GLU A 667 -0.71 7.74 14.30
C GLU A 667 -1.79 8.38 15.19
N ALA A 668 -2.72 7.59 15.73
CA ALA A 668 -3.75 8.11 16.63
C ALA A 668 -3.20 8.28 18.05
N SER A 669 -3.47 9.42 18.68
CA SER A 669 -3.34 9.55 20.13
C SER A 669 -4.39 8.68 20.84
N PRO A 670 -4.26 8.42 22.16
CA PRO A 670 -5.26 7.64 22.91
C PRO A 670 -6.68 8.21 22.81
N GLU A 671 -6.81 9.54 22.76
CA GLU A 671 -8.09 10.26 22.63
C GLU A 671 -8.68 10.07 21.23
N VAL A 672 -7.85 10.21 20.19
CA VAL A 672 -8.23 10.00 18.78
C VAL A 672 -8.64 8.54 18.52
N ASP A 673 -7.95 7.59 19.15
CA ASP A 673 -8.28 6.16 19.10
C ASP A 673 -9.57 5.82 19.84
N ALA A 674 -9.80 6.42 21.02
CA ALA A 674 -11.06 6.27 21.76
C ALA A 674 -12.25 6.84 20.98
N ALA A 675 -12.13 8.05 20.42
CA ALA A 675 -13.16 8.67 19.58
C ALA A 675 -13.46 7.81 18.34
N ALA A 676 -12.43 7.40 17.58
CA ALA A 676 -12.60 6.53 16.42
C ALA A 676 -13.31 5.21 16.77
N LYS A 677 -12.97 4.59 17.90
CA LYS A 677 -13.64 3.39 18.43
C LYS A 677 -15.10 3.64 18.78
N GLY A 678 -15.42 4.79 19.40
CA GLY A 678 -16.79 5.21 19.71
C GLY A 678 -17.64 5.33 18.44
N TRP A 679 -17.18 6.12 17.47
CA TRP A 679 -17.86 6.25 16.18
C TRP A 679 -18.02 4.91 15.45
N LEU A 680 -16.99 4.06 15.48
CA LEU A 680 -17.02 2.73 14.84
C LEU A 680 -17.90 1.71 15.59
N ALA A 681 -18.16 1.92 16.88
CA ALA A 681 -19.10 1.11 17.66
C ALA A 681 -20.56 1.35 17.25
N THR A 682 -20.89 2.54 16.69
CA THR A 682 -22.22 2.81 16.14
C THR A 682 -22.64 1.83 15.04
N GLY A 683 -21.67 1.22 14.33
CA GLY A 683 -21.90 0.12 13.40
C GLY A 683 -22.71 -1.05 13.96
N MET A 684 -22.63 -1.29 15.27
CA MET A 684 -23.39 -2.36 15.93
C MET A 684 -24.90 -2.07 16.01
N LEU A 685 -25.33 -0.80 15.87
CA LEU A 685 -26.73 -0.39 15.98
C LEU A 685 -27.59 -0.90 14.81
N VAL A 686 -26.98 -1.28 13.68
CA VAL A 686 -27.67 -1.93 12.55
C VAL A 686 -28.23 -3.30 12.97
N SER A 687 -27.59 -3.98 13.93
CA SER A 687 -28.06 -5.28 14.41
C SER A 687 -29.43 -5.14 15.06
N GLY A 688 -30.42 -5.86 14.51
CA GLY A 688 -31.79 -5.83 15.01
C GLY A 688 -32.62 -4.62 14.59
N THR A 689 -32.18 -3.80 13.62
CA THR A 689 -33.03 -2.71 13.09
C THR A 689 -34.27 -3.26 12.37
N VAL A 690 -35.36 -2.49 12.36
CA VAL A 690 -36.52 -2.69 11.47
C VAL A 690 -36.08 -2.61 10.00
N GLY A 691 -36.73 -3.35 9.11
CA GLY A 691 -36.45 -3.31 7.68
C GLY A 691 -37.69 -3.56 6.82
N LEU A 692 -37.63 -3.09 5.57
CA LEU A 692 -38.67 -3.30 4.56
C LEU A 692 -38.75 -4.77 4.15
N GLU A 693 -39.95 -5.26 3.86
CA GLU A 693 -40.11 -6.57 3.25
C GLU A 693 -39.48 -6.60 1.85
N THR A 694 -38.56 -7.54 1.63
CA THR A 694 -37.90 -7.80 0.35
C THR A 694 -38.04 -9.27 -0.06
N PRO A 695 -37.87 -9.62 -1.35
CA PRO A 695 -37.88 -11.02 -1.78
C PRO A 695 -36.85 -11.85 -1.02
N ASN A 696 -37.30 -12.80 -0.19
CA ASN A 696 -36.44 -13.60 0.68
C ASN A 696 -35.72 -14.75 -0.07
N ASN A 697 -34.97 -14.40 -1.11
CA ASN A 697 -34.14 -15.31 -1.86
C ASN A 697 -32.69 -14.79 -1.91
N PRO A 698 -31.71 -15.50 -1.30
CA PRO A 698 -30.31 -15.08 -1.27
C PRO A 698 -29.58 -15.26 -2.62
N THR A 699 -30.21 -15.88 -3.62
CA THR A 699 -29.64 -16.07 -4.96
C THR A 699 -29.97 -14.95 -5.95
N ILE A 700 -30.86 -14.01 -5.58
CA ILE A 700 -31.20 -12.83 -6.41
C ILE A 700 -29.98 -11.92 -6.51
N ARG A 701 -29.43 -11.83 -7.73
CA ARG A 701 -28.37 -10.88 -8.07
C ARG A 701 -28.94 -9.46 -8.20
N PRO A 702 -28.18 -8.41 -7.86
CA PRO A 702 -28.60 -7.04 -8.08
C PRO A 702 -28.86 -6.75 -9.57
N GLY A 703 -29.94 -6.02 -9.86
CA GLY A 703 -30.24 -5.44 -11.17
C GLY A 703 -29.66 -4.04 -11.31
N GLY A 704 -30.25 -3.21 -12.18
CA GLY A 704 -29.94 -1.78 -12.24
C GLY A 704 -30.52 -1.00 -11.05
N THR A 705 -29.82 0.07 -10.67
CA THR A 705 -30.36 1.08 -9.77
C THR A 705 -31.36 1.97 -10.50
N LYS A 706 -32.49 2.25 -9.85
CA LYS A 706 -33.54 3.15 -10.32
C LYS A 706 -33.97 4.07 -9.18
N TYR A 707 -34.72 5.12 -9.51
CA TYR A 707 -35.33 6.00 -8.52
C TYR A 707 -36.83 6.22 -8.76
N ALA A 708 -37.55 6.50 -7.67
CA ALA A 708 -38.86 7.12 -7.69
C ALA A 708 -38.72 8.56 -7.18
N GLN A 709 -39.65 9.45 -7.54
CA GLN A 709 -39.57 10.87 -7.23
C GLN A 709 -40.94 11.42 -6.81
N LEU A 710 -40.94 12.29 -5.80
CA LEU A 710 -42.10 13.07 -5.37
C LEU A 710 -41.64 14.50 -5.10
N THR A 711 -42.43 15.48 -5.52
CA THR A 711 -42.15 16.90 -5.29
C THR A 711 -43.35 17.55 -4.60
N ILE A 712 -43.09 18.30 -3.54
CA ILE A 712 -44.08 19.07 -2.79
C ILE A 712 -44.06 20.53 -3.29
N SER A 713 -45.23 21.15 -3.38
CA SER A 713 -45.37 22.51 -3.93
C SER A 713 -44.57 23.54 -3.12
N PRO A 714 -44.21 24.72 -3.69
CA PRO A 714 -43.56 25.77 -2.92
C PRO A 714 -44.41 26.31 -1.76
N GLU A 715 -45.73 26.35 -1.94
CA GLU A 715 -46.66 26.81 -0.91
C GLU A 715 -46.71 25.83 0.26
N ASP A 716 -46.82 24.53 -0.03
CA ASP A 716 -46.92 23.50 1.00
C ASP A 716 -45.57 23.25 1.67
N THR A 717 -44.47 23.30 0.91
CA THR A 717 -43.11 23.25 1.48
C THR A 717 -42.93 24.36 2.51
N LYS A 718 -43.34 25.60 2.21
CA LYS A 718 -43.29 26.73 3.15
C LYS A 718 -44.15 26.51 4.40
N LYS A 719 -45.33 25.87 4.28
CA LYS A 719 -46.18 25.48 5.43
C LYS A 719 -45.46 24.46 6.31
N LEU A 720 -44.81 23.46 5.71
CA LEU A 720 -44.06 22.41 6.42
C LEU A 720 -42.78 22.96 7.09
N GLU A 721 -42.08 23.91 6.46
CA GLU A 721 -40.94 24.62 7.07
C GLU A 721 -41.38 25.41 8.31
N ALA A 722 -42.47 26.18 8.22
CA ALA A 722 -43.03 26.93 9.33
C ALA A 722 -43.48 26.02 10.48
N ALA A 723 -44.25 24.96 10.18
CA ALA A 723 -44.71 24.02 11.20
C ALA A 723 -43.54 23.26 11.87
N SER A 724 -42.50 22.90 11.13
CA SER A 724 -41.29 22.29 11.72
C SER A 724 -40.62 23.24 12.71
N HIS A 725 -40.45 24.52 12.31
CA HIS A 725 -39.89 25.57 13.15
C HIS A 725 -40.72 25.77 14.43
N ASP A 726 -42.05 25.82 14.33
CA ASP A 726 -42.95 25.99 15.48
C ASP A 726 -42.91 24.79 16.44
N HIS A 727 -42.58 23.59 15.95
CA HIS A 727 -42.29 22.40 16.75
C HIS A 727 -40.85 22.31 17.27
N GLY A 728 -39.99 23.27 16.93
CA GLY A 728 -38.62 23.40 17.45
C GLY A 728 -37.56 22.54 16.76
N PHE A 729 -37.79 22.13 15.50
CA PHE A 729 -36.81 21.38 14.71
C PHE A 729 -36.82 21.74 13.22
N SER A 730 -35.80 21.31 12.47
CA SER A 730 -35.71 21.58 11.04
C SER A 730 -36.59 20.63 10.22
N LEU A 731 -37.07 21.11 9.06
CA LEU A 731 -37.79 20.29 8.07
C LEU A 731 -37.00 19.03 7.69
N HIS A 732 -35.66 19.07 7.72
CA HIS A 732 -34.83 17.92 7.39
C HIS A 732 -34.97 16.78 8.42
N SER A 733 -35.04 17.13 9.71
CA SER A 733 -35.26 16.17 10.80
C SER A 733 -36.68 15.62 10.77
N ALA A 734 -37.66 16.44 10.39
CA ALA A 734 -39.06 16.03 10.16
C ALA A 734 -39.17 15.01 9.00
N VAL A 735 -38.51 15.27 7.86
CA VAL A 735 -38.46 14.32 6.74
C VAL A 735 -37.74 13.02 7.13
N HIS A 736 -36.67 13.08 7.93
CA HIS A 736 -36.01 11.88 8.44
C HIS A 736 -36.93 11.05 9.34
N ALA A 737 -37.69 11.70 10.23
CA ALA A 737 -38.72 11.04 11.03
C ALA A 737 -39.80 10.37 10.17
N ALA A 738 -40.27 11.03 9.11
CA ALA A 738 -41.22 10.45 8.15
C ALA A 738 -40.64 9.24 7.39
N VAL A 739 -39.35 9.23 7.06
CA VAL A 739 -38.67 8.07 6.45
C VAL A 739 -38.59 6.88 7.42
N ALA A 740 -38.38 7.13 8.71
CA ALA A 740 -38.49 6.10 9.74
C ALA A 740 -39.93 5.56 9.82
N GLY A 741 -40.94 6.44 9.87
CA GLY A 741 -42.36 6.10 9.85
C GLY A 741 -42.76 5.23 8.64
N ALA A 742 -42.34 5.63 7.44
CA ALA A 742 -42.56 4.85 6.22
C ALA A 742 -41.87 3.48 6.23
N THR A 743 -40.69 3.37 6.88
CA THR A 743 -40.04 2.06 7.09
C THR A 743 -40.91 1.16 7.97
N TYR A 744 -41.50 1.68 9.06
CA TYR A 744 -42.42 0.92 9.92
C TYR A 744 -43.72 0.53 9.21
N ALA A 745 -44.30 1.43 8.41
CA ALA A 745 -45.53 1.17 7.65
C ALA A 745 -45.38 -0.01 6.67
N HIS A 746 -44.18 -0.15 6.06
CA HIS A 746 -43.83 -1.20 5.10
C HIS A 746 -42.98 -2.35 5.67
N ALA A 747 -42.81 -2.40 6.99
CA ALA A 747 -42.18 -3.53 7.69
C ALA A 747 -43.18 -4.67 7.95
N ALA A 748 -42.66 -5.90 7.95
CA ALA A 748 -43.40 -7.09 8.36
C ALA A 748 -43.95 -6.93 9.78
N PRO A 749 -45.14 -7.46 10.12
CA PRO A 749 -45.77 -7.23 11.43
C PRO A 749 -44.87 -7.54 12.63
N GLY A 750 -44.12 -8.65 12.60
CA GLY A 750 -43.18 -9.03 13.67
C GLY A 750 -41.87 -8.24 13.72
N ASP A 751 -41.62 -7.36 12.74
CA ASP A 751 -40.44 -6.49 12.69
C ASP A 751 -40.73 -5.07 13.20
N ARG A 752 -42.01 -4.71 13.42
CA ARG A 752 -42.42 -3.34 13.79
C ARG A 752 -42.02 -2.92 15.21
N GLU A 753 -41.71 -3.87 16.09
CA GLU A 753 -41.22 -3.58 17.44
C GLU A 753 -39.69 -3.30 17.48
N LYS A 754 -38.98 -3.54 16.37
CA LYS A 754 -37.53 -3.31 16.25
C LYS A 754 -37.21 -1.81 16.15
N HIS A 755 -36.07 -1.39 16.69
CA HIS A 755 -35.61 0.01 16.58
C HIS A 755 -35.27 0.38 15.13
N TYR A 756 -35.32 1.66 14.79
CA TYR A 756 -34.85 2.17 13.50
C TYR A 756 -33.43 2.73 13.67
N THR A 757 -32.54 2.42 12.73
CA THR A 757 -31.14 2.90 12.72
C THR A 757 -30.80 3.52 11.38
N SER A 758 -30.30 4.76 11.36
CA SER A 758 -29.95 5.47 10.13
C SER A 758 -28.65 6.25 10.28
N THR A 759 -28.03 6.60 9.15
CA THR A 759 -26.77 7.32 9.11
C THR A 759 -26.99 8.81 9.30
N ILE A 760 -26.41 9.38 10.37
CA ILE A 760 -26.22 10.82 10.51
C ILE A 760 -25.07 11.20 9.58
N ARG A 761 -25.43 11.73 8.39
CA ARG A 761 -24.47 12.14 7.35
C ARG A 761 -24.09 13.61 7.52
N LEU A 762 -22.79 13.89 7.50
CA LEU A 762 -22.20 15.18 7.82
C LEU A 762 -21.34 15.71 6.66
N ASN A 763 -21.57 16.98 6.28
CA ASN A 763 -20.71 17.71 5.35
C ASN A 763 -19.51 18.30 6.10
N LEU A 764 -18.30 17.94 5.68
CA LEU A 764 -17.06 18.37 6.33
C LEU A 764 -16.51 19.69 5.79
N ARG A 765 -17.03 20.22 4.67
CA ARG A 765 -16.58 21.49 4.06
C ARG A 765 -16.49 22.67 5.04
N PRO A 766 -17.43 22.89 5.98
CA PRO A 766 -17.33 24.00 6.93
C PRO A 766 -16.11 23.93 7.87
N GLN A 767 -15.49 22.75 8.01
CA GLN A 767 -14.28 22.55 8.82
C GLN A 767 -12.98 22.61 7.99
N LEU A 768 -13.06 22.82 6.67
CA LEU A 768 -11.89 22.88 5.80
C LEU A 768 -11.37 24.32 5.67
N PRO A 769 -10.04 24.52 5.56
CA PRO A 769 -9.49 25.82 5.23
C PRO A 769 -9.78 26.19 3.78
N GLN A 770 -9.82 27.50 3.47
CA GLN A 770 -9.88 27.97 2.09
C GLN A 770 -8.69 27.45 1.26
N PRO A 771 -8.90 27.08 -0.02
CA PRO A 771 -10.14 27.19 -0.80
C PRO A 771 -11.07 25.96 -0.74
N TYR A 772 -10.82 25.00 0.16
CA TYR A 772 -11.45 23.67 0.14
C TYR A 772 -12.86 23.61 0.77
N ASP A 773 -13.21 24.62 1.54
CA ASP A 773 -14.58 24.95 1.98
C ASP A 773 -15.53 25.32 0.80
N SER A 774 -14.95 25.82 -0.29
CA SER A 774 -15.68 26.42 -1.41
C SER A 774 -15.94 25.46 -2.59
N PRO A 775 -16.84 25.81 -3.54
CA PRO A 775 -17.06 25.02 -4.76
C PRO A 775 -15.82 24.77 -5.62
N LYS A 776 -14.71 25.49 -5.41
CA LYS A 776 -13.43 25.23 -6.10
C LYS A 776 -12.95 23.78 -5.89
N ALA A 777 -13.23 23.20 -4.72
CA ALA A 777 -12.86 21.83 -4.37
C ALA A 777 -14.02 20.83 -4.51
N ALA A 778 -15.01 21.11 -5.38
CA ALA A 778 -16.17 20.24 -5.60
C ALA A 778 -15.80 18.77 -5.91
N SER A 779 -14.71 18.54 -6.65
CA SER A 779 -14.14 17.21 -6.92
C SER A 779 -13.26 16.68 -5.77
N GLY A 780 -13.85 16.61 -4.58
CA GLY A 780 -13.24 16.07 -3.36
C GLY A 780 -14.27 15.32 -2.50
N LEU A 781 -13.81 14.33 -1.74
CA LEU A 781 -14.62 13.55 -0.81
C LEU A 781 -14.55 14.17 0.59
N PHE A 782 -15.52 15.04 0.92
CA PHE A 782 -15.58 15.77 2.19
C PHE A 782 -16.86 15.45 2.96
N THR A 783 -17.15 14.15 3.05
CA THR A 783 -18.29 13.61 3.79
C THR A 783 -17.83 12.61 4.86
N GLY A 784 -18.62 12.52 5.93
CA GLY A 784 -18.51 11.50 6.96
C GLY A 784 -19.88 11.18 7.54
N GLY A 785 -19.94 10.19 8.42
CA GLY A 785 -21.14 9.94 9.22
C GLY A 785 -20.94 8.85 10.26
N PHE A 786 -21.93 8.71 11.11
CA PHE A 786 -22.07 7.66 12.11
C PHE A 786 -23.53 7.20 12.15
N LEU A 787 -23.81 6.08 12.82
CA LEU A 787 -25.17 5.55 12.93
C LEU A 787 -25.84 6.03 14.21
N HIS A 788 -27.08 6.48 14.12
CA HIS A 788 -27.94 6.81 15.25
C HIS A 788 -29.17 5.89 15.24
N LYS A 789 -29.69 5.55 16.42
CA LYS A 789 -30.89 4.71 16.57
C LYS A 789 -32.01 5.43 17.31
N VAL A 790 -33.24 5.20 16.88
CA VAL A 790 -34.46 5.65 17.58
C VAL A 790 -35.34 4.43 17.94
N PRO A 791 -35.97 4.41 19.14
CA PRO A 791 -36.89 3.32 19.53
C PRO A 791 -38.17 3.28 18.70
N ALA A 792 -38.76 2.09 18.53
CA ALA A 792 -40.04 1.90 17.84
C ALA A 792 -41.23 2.61 18.51
N CYS A 793 -41.13 2.94 19.80
CA CYS A 793 -42.18 3.61 20.56
C CYS A 793 -42.17 5.15 20.43
N TYR A 794 -41.22 5.73 19.70
CA TYR A 794 -41.18 7.18 19.50
C TYR A 794 -42.23 7.63 18.48
N SER A 795 -43.00 8.65 18.85
CA SER A 795 -43.87 9.37 17.92
C SER A 795 -43.07 10.16 16.87
N PHE A 796 -43.73 10.58 15.80
CA PHE A 796 -43.16 11.44 14.76
C PHE A 796 -42.39 12.66 15.32
N LEU A 797 -42.98 13.38 16.28
CA LEU A 797 -42.37 14.56 16.90
C LEU A 797 -41.14 14.19 17.75
N GLN A 798 -41.17 13.07 18.48
CA GLN A 798 -40.03 12.59 19.27
C GLN A 798 -38.87 12.13 18.38
N ASN A 799 -39.15 11.45 17.27
CA ASN A 799 -38.15 11.10 16.26
C ASN A 799 -37.55 12.36 15.63
N SER A 800 -38.38 13.36 15.29
CA SER A 800 -37.93 14.63 14.72
C SER A 800 -36.98 15.38 15.67
N GLN A 801 -37.31 15.43 16.96
CA GLN A 801 -36.45 16.03 17.99
C GLN A 801 -35.15 15.24 18.21
N ALA A 802 -35.19 13.91 18.18
CA ALA A 802 -34.00 13.06 18.30
C ALA A 802 -33.01 13.29 17.14
N PHE A 803 -33.50 13.33 15.90
CA PHE A 803 -32.65 13.63 14.74
C PHE A 803 -32.17 15.09 14.74
N GLU A 804 -33.00 16.04 15.18
CA GLU A 804 -32.56 17.44 15.30
C GLU A 804 -31.41 17.60 16.30
N ALA A 805 -31.44 16.92 17.44
CA ALA A 805 -30.36 16.99 18.43
C ALA A 805 -29.00 16.56 17.83
N GLU A 806 -28.98 15.49 17.04
CA GLU A 806 -27.78 15.02 16.33
C GLU A 806 -27.35 15.99 15.21
N TYR A 807 -28.30 16.50 14.42
CA TYR A 807 -27.98 17.43 13.32
C TYR A 807 -27.61 18.84 13.78
N ALA A 808 -28.07 19.27 14.96
CA ALA A 808 -27.72 20.54 15.59
C ALA A 808 -26.37 20.49 16.31
N ALA A 809 -25.97 19.32 16.84
CA ALA A 809 -24.61 19.10 17.36
C ALA A 809 -23.53 19.24 16.27
N GLY A 810 -23.87 18.94 15.02
CA GLY A 810 -23.04 19.25 13.86
C GLY A 810 -21.77 18.39 13.76
N VAL A 811 -20.66 19.01 13.35
CA VAL A 811 -19.36 18.34 13.18
C VAL A 811 -18.43 18.75 14.31
N SER A 812 -18.18 17.85 15.27
CA SER A 812 -17.25 18.09 16.37
C SER A 812 -15.79 17.90 15.96
N ASP A 813 -14.87 18.60 16.64
CA ASP A 813 -13.43 18.46 16.41
C ASP A 813 -12.96 17.01 16.62
N GLU A 814 -13.50 16.30 17.63
CA GLU A 814 -13.20 14.89 17.88
C GLU A 814 -13.61 13.99 16.70
N PHE A 815 -14.73 14.26 16.04
CA PHE A 815 -15.15 13.54 14.84
C PHE A 815 -14.19 13.80 13.67
N VAL A 816 -13.72 15.04 13.50
CA VAL A 816 -12.77 15.43 12.45
C VAL A 816 -11.39 14.79 12.70
N GLN A 817 -10.85 14.91 13.90
CA GLN A 817 -9.52 14.39 14.24
C GLN A 817 -9.47 12.85 14.18
N SER A 818 -10.54 12.17 14.60
CA SER A 818 -10.65 10.71 14.53
C SER A 818 -10.93 10.15 13.12
N ARG A 819 -11.28 11.00 12.15
CA ARG A 819 -11.72 10.59 10.79
C ARG A 819 -10.75 9.67 10.08
N ARG A 820 -9.45 9.98 10.08
CA ARG A 820 -8.39 9.16 9.47
C ARG A 820 -8.30 7.78 10.10
N HIS A 821 -8.30 7.71 11.43
CA HIS A 821 -8.14 6.46 12.16
C HIS A 821 -9.41 5.59 12.08
N PHE A 822 -10.60 6.21 12.18
CA PHE A 822 -11.87 5.55 11.87
C PHE A 822 -11.83 4.91 10.49
N ALA A 823 -11.38 5.63 9.45
CA ALA A 823 -11.39 5.11 8.08
C ALA A 823 -10.48 3.87 7.94
N LYS A 824 -9.27 3.90 8.53
CA LYS A 824 -8.37 2.73 8.63
C LYS A 824 -9.07 1.55 9.31
N MET A 825 -9.68 1.77 10.49
CA MET A 825 -10.34 0.71 11.25
C MET A 825 -11.61 0.17 10.58
N ALA A 826 -12.39 1.01 9.92
CA ALA A 826 -13.61 0.65 9.20
C ALA A 826 -13.28 -0.18 7.95
N LEU A 827 -12.27 0.23 7.20
CA LEU A 827 -11.75 -0.53 6.05
C LEU A 827 -11.25 -1.92 6.49
N GLU A 828 -10.51 -2.00 7.59
CA GLU A 828 -10.02 -3.29 8.11
C GLU A 828 -11.16 -4.21 8.57
N ARG A 829 -12.19 -3.66 9.24
CA ARG A 829 -13.42 -4.42 9.54
C ARG A 829 -14.12 -4.90 8.27
N LEU A 830 -14.22 -4.09 7.22
CA LEU A 830 -14.87 -4.51 5.96
C LEU A 830 -14.08 -5.57 5.18
N ARG A 831 -12.77 -5.66 5.37
CA ARG A 831 -11.89 -6.70 4.80
C ARG A 831 -11.98 -8.02 5.55
N THR A 832 -12.18 -7.97 6.86
CA THR A 832 -12.16 -9.15 7.76
C THR A 832 -13.55 -9.68 8.13
N ALA A 833 -14.61 -8.88 7.97
CA ALA A 833 -15.97 -9.29 8.30
C ALA A 833 -16.43 -10.47 7.41
N PRO A 834 -17.02 -11.53 8.00
CA PRO A 834 -17.59 -12.63 7.23
C PRO A 834 -18.78 -12.14 6.39
N PRO A 835 -19.06 -12.77 5.24
CA PRO A 835 -20.23 -12.44 4.44
C PRO A 835 -21.50 -12.67 5.26
N GLN A 836 -22.25 -11.60 5.53
CA GLN A 836 -23.52 -11.69 6.24
C GLN A 836 -24.65 -12.15 5.31
N PRO A 837 -25.65 -12.90 5.83
CA PRO A 837 -26.84 -13.23 5.06
C PRO A 837 -27.62 -11.96 4.69
N PRO A 838 -28.29 -11.92 3.54
CA PRO A 838 -29.02 -10.74 3.10
C PRO A 838 -30.28 -10.54 3.95
N ALA A 839 -30.19 -9.63 4.92
CA ALA A 839 -31.30 -9.22 5.78
C ALA A 839 -32.22 -8.19 5.09
N ASN A 840 -33.45 -8.07 5.58
CA ASN A 840 -34.28 -6.90 5.30
C ASN A 840 -33.58 -5.63 5.81
N SER A 841 -33.65 -4.55 5.04
CA SER A 841 -32.97 -3.28 5.33
C SER A 841 -33.99 -2.16 5.47
N ASN A 842 -33.72 -1.19 6.34
CA ASN A 842 -34.50 0.05 6.41
C ASN A 842 -34.27 0.95 5.19
N ILE A 843 -35.01 2.05 5.13
CA ILE A 843 -34.66 3.17 4.25
C ILE A 843 -33.64 4.04 5.00
N ASP A 844 -32.46 4.27 4.43
CA ASP A 844 -31.47 5.23 4.98
C ASP A 844 -31.58 6.59 4.26
N VAL A 845 -31.13 7.68 4.88
CA VAL A 845 -31.37 9.04 4.37
C VAL A 845 -30.11 9.76 3.91
N SER A 846 -30.30 10.76 3.05
CA SER A 846 -29.30 11.76 2.72
C SER A 846 -29.98 13.07 2.33
N PHE A 847 -29.38 14.22 2.66
CA PHE A 847 -29.88 15.50 2.17
C PHE A 847 -28.77 16.51 1.92
N VAL A 848 -29.11 17.53 1.15
CA VAL A 848 -28.27 18.72 0.92
C VAL A 848 -29.04 19.93 1.40
N ARG A 849 -28.45 20.70 2.33
CA ARG A 849 -29.06 21.94 2.85
C ARG A 849 -28.76 23.10 1.90
N HIS A 850 -29.72 24.03 1.78
CA HIS A 850 -29.59 25.29 1.04
C HIS A 850 -29.14 25.11 -0.42
N VAL A 851 -29.78 24.22 -1.19
CA VAL A 851 -29.36 23.94 -2.59
C VAL A 851 -29.41 25.19 -3.48
N ASP A 852 -30.33 26.12 -3.24
CA ASP A 852 -30.39 27.41 -3.95
C ASP A 852 -29.15 28.32 -3.75
N SER A 853 -28.29 28.08 -2.74
CA SER A 853 -26.99 28.75 -2.60
C SER A 853 -25.82 27.98 -3.21
N ILE A 854 -26.05 26.72 -3.61
CA ILE A 854 -25.08 25.83 -4.25
C ILE A 854 -25.26 25.83 -5.77
N VAL A 855 -26.51 25.83 -6.25
CA VAL A 855 -26.87 25.79 -7.66
C VAL A 855 -27.66 27.03 -8.03
N THR A 856 -27.12 27.84 -8.94
CA THR A 856 -27.81 29.04 -9.43
C THR A 856 -28.93 28.65 -10.39
N ALA A 857 -30.18 28.91 -9.99
CA ALA A 857 -31.37 28.48 -10.73
C ALA A 857 -31.55 29.14 -12.12
N ALA A 858 -31.02 30.34 -12.36
CA ALA A 858 -31.07 31.02 -13.65
C ALA A 858 -29.81 31.87 -13.89
N ARG A 859 -29.33 31.87 -15.14
CA ARG A 859 -28.10 32.55 -15.57
C ARG A 859 -28.28 33.24 -16.92
N GLY A 860 -27.75 34.45 -17.06
CA GLY A 860 -27.53 35.05 -18.39
C GLY A 860 -26.42 34.29 -19.13
N THR A 861 -26.56 34.16 -20.45
CA THR A 861 -25.55 33.57 -21.34
C THR A 861 -24.78 34.64 -22.09
N SER A 862 -23.56 34.32 -22.54
CA SER A 862 -22.73 35.25 -23.34
C SER A 862 -23.41 35.68 -24.65
N GLY A 863 -24.32 34.86 -25.19
CA GLY A 863 -25.15 35.19 -26.36
C GLY A 863 -26.40 36.04 -26.10
N GLY A 864 -26.61 36.57 -24.89
CA GLY A 864 -27.77 37.41 -24.56
C GLY A 864 -29.08 36.65 -24.30
N GLY A 865 -29.02 35.33 -24.09
CA GLY A 865 -30.14 34.48 -23.68
C GLY A 865 -30.10 34.10 -22.20
N THR A 866 -31.07 33.29 -21.74
CA THR A 866 -31.15 32.79 -20.36
C THR A 866 -31.05 31.27 -20.31
N LEU A 867 -30.22 30.75 -19.42
CA LEU A 867 -30.07 29.34 -19.07
C LEU A 867 -30.65 29.11 -17.67
N GLU A 868 -31.71 28.33 -17.56
CA GLU A 868 -32.31 27.95 -16.27
C GLU A 868 -32.04 26.50 -15.92
N VAL A 869 -31.82 26.23 -14.64
CA VAL A 869 -31.93 24.90 -14.02
C VAL A 869 -33.29 24.82 -13.33
N VAL A 870 -34.12 23.88 -13.78
CA VAL A 870 -35.53 23.75 -13.37
C VAL A 870 -35.70 22.69 -12.29
N GLU A 871 -34.95 21.60 -12.41
CA GLU A 871 -35.02 20.43 -11.55
C GLU A 871 -33.60 19.90 -11.33
N LEU A 872 -33.34 19.41 -10.13
CA LEU A 872 -32.13 18.71 -9.74
C LEU A 872 -32.50 17.31 -9.25
N GLY A 873 -31.57 16.38 -9.38
CA GLY A 873 -31.64 15.04 -8.81
C GLY A 873 -30.26 14.61 -8.31
N LEU A 874 -30.22 13.82 -7.25
CA LEU A 874 -29.01 13.28 -6.66
C LEU A 874 -29.31 11.92 -6.06
N GLY A 875 -28.37 11.00 -6.23
CA GLY A 875 -28.35 9.74 -5.51
C GLY A 875 -27.07 8.95 -5.77
N VAL A 876 -27.12 7.67 -5.43
CA VAL A 876 -25.98 6.76 -5.49
C VAL A 876 -26.40 5.40 -6.03
N GLU A 877 -25.48 4.66 -6.64
CA GLU A 877 -25.72 3.28 -7.08
C GLU A 877 -26.04 2.37 -5.87
N THR A 878 -27.15 1.64 -5.94
CA THR A 878 -27.67 0.77 -4.88
C THR A 878 -27.70 -0.67 -5.37
N LEU A 879 -26.78 -1.52 -4.89
CA LEU A 879 -26.75 -2.96 -5.19
C LEU A 879 -27.17 -3.81 -4.00
N THR A 880 -27.36 -3.18 -2.83
CA THR A 880 -27.89 -3.83 -1.62
C THR A 880 -29.41 -3.77 -1.60
N ARG A 881 -30.01 -4.46 -0.62
CA ARG A 881 -31.46 -4.37 -0.33
C ARG A 881 -31.88 -3.07 0.38
N GLN A 882 -30.93 -2.18 0.68
CA GLN A 882 -31.18 -0.90 1.36
C GLN A 882 -31.48 0.19 0.33
N PRO A 883 -32.72 0.71 0.24
CA PRO A 883 -33.00 1.91 -0.52
C PRO A 883 -32.54 3.15 0.25
N TYR A 884 -32.32 4.24 -0.47
CA TYR A 884 -31.89 5.52 0.10
C TYR A 884 -32.86 6.64 -0.29
N CYS A 885 -33.38 7.34 0.71
CA CYS A 885 -34.18 8.55 0.50
C CYS A 885 -33.25 9.78 0.47
N PHE A 886 -33.14 10.40 -0.69
CA PHE A 886 -32.43 11.64 -0.92
C PHE A 886 -33.43 12.80 -0.97
N PHE A 887 -33.17 13.90 -0.26
CA PHE A 887 -34.06 15.07 -0.28
C PHE A 887 -33.36 16.42 -0.10
N TRP A 888 -34.02 17.48 -0.57
CA TRP A 888 -33.61 18.88 -0.41
C TRP A 888 -34.76 19.83 -0.80
N VAL A 889 -34.61 21.10 -0.46
CA VAL A 889 -35.44 22.20 -1.02
C VAL A 889 -34.66 22.86 -2.15
N PHE A 890 -35.29 23.05 -3.32
CA PHE A 890 -34.74 23.83 -4.44
C PHE A 890 -35.87 24.60 -5.14
N ARG A 891 -35.65 25.89 -5.45
CA ARG A 891 -36.69 26.81 -5.97
C ARG A 891 -37.96 26.81 -5.09
N GLY A 892 -37.77 26.63 -3.77
CA GLY A 892 -38.84 26.53 -2.77
C GLY A 892 -39.58 25.19 -2.72
N MET A 893 -39.30 24.23 -3.61
CA MET A 893 -39.96 22.91 -3.63
C MET A 893 -39.14 21.88 -2.85
N LEU A 894 -39.76 21.20 -1.87
CA LEU A 894 -39.19 20.00 -1.26
C LEU A 894 -39.27 18.84 -2.25
N GLN A 895 -38.10 18.33 -2.65
CA GLN A 895 -37.94 17.21 -3.57
C GLN A 895 -37.51 15.97 -2.79
N LEU A 896 -38.19 14.85 -3.00
CA LEU A 896 -37.90 13.54 -2.42
C LEU A 896 -37.57 12.54 -3.54
N TYR A 897 -36.46 11.83 -3.39
CA TYR A 897 -35.97 10.83 -4.33
C TYR A 897 -35.66 9.52 -3.59
N LEU A 898 -36.42 8.45 -3.87
CA LEU A 898 -36.13 7.13 -3.31
C LEU A 898 -35.36 6.31 -4.33
N TRP A 899 -34.08 6.07 -4.06
CA TRP A 899 -33.18 5.25 -4.89
C TRP A 899 -33.19 3.80 -4.41
N PHE A 900 -33.34 2.85 -5.34
CA PHE A 900 -33.50 1.43 -5.04
C PHE A 900 -32.97 0.53 -6.17
N ASN A 901 -32.65 -0.72 -5.85
CA ASN A 901 -32.33 -1.72 -6.85
C ASN A 901 -33.60 -2.40 -7.37
N GLU A 902 -33.76 -2.48 -8.69
CA GLU A 902 -34.96 -3.07 -9.32
C GLU A 902 -35.15 -4.56 -9.06
N ALA A 903 -34.10 -5.28 -8.62
CA ALA A 903 -34.20 -6.68 -8.23
C ALA A 903 -34.89 -6.91 -6.86
N TYR A 904 -35.07 -5.85 -6.06
CA TYR A 904 -35.63 -5.92 -4.71
C TYR A 904 -36.92 -5.11 -4.53
N TYR A 905 -37.14 -4.08 -5.35
CA TYR A 905 -38.31 -3.20 -5.30
C TYR A 905 -38.81 -2.86 -6.71
N ASP A 906 -40.12 -2.87 -6.90
CA ASP A 906 -40.76 -2.31 -8.09
C ASP A 906 -41.01 -0.80 -7.94
N GLY A 907 -41.12 -0.09 -9.07
CA GLY A 907 -41.33 1.36 -9.08
C GLY A 907 -42.63 1.82 -8.42
N ASN A 908 -43.70 1.01 -8.45
CA ASN A 908 -44.96 1.38 -7.80
C ASN A 908 -44.86 1.26 -6.28
N LYS A 909 -44.10 0.28 -5.76
CA LYS A 909 -43.78 0.17 -4.33
C LYS A 909 -42.89 1.34 -3.88
N ALA A 910 -41.90 1.71 -4.68
CA ALA A 910 -41.07 2.88 -4.39
C ALA A 910 -41.87 4.20 -4.36
N GLN A 911 -42.80 4.38 -5.30
CA GLN A 911 -43.69 5.54 -5.32
C GLN A 911 -44.61 5.59 -4.09
N ARG A 912 -45.23 4.46 -3.71
CA ARG A 912 -46.06 4.37 -2.49
C ARG A 912 -45.28 4.69 -1.22
N ILE A 913 -44.00 4.30 -1.13
CA ILE A 913 -43.14 4.68 0.01
C ILE A 913 -42.97 6.21 0.08
N LEU A 914 -42.77 6.88 -1.06
CA LEU A 914 -42.68 8.35 -1.09
C LEU A 914 -44.00 9.04 -0.74
N GLU A 915 -45.14 8.48 -1.15
CA GLU A 915 -46.47 8.96 -0.77
C GLU A 915 -46.66 8.84 0.75
N VAL A 916 -46.31 7.71 1.37
CA VAL A 916 -46.34 7.53 2.82
C VAL A 916 -45.40 8.51 3.54
N ILE A 917 -44.21 8.79 3.02
CA ILE A 917 -43.30 9.81 3.58
C ILE A 917 -43.94 11.20 3.54
N ARG A 918 -44.57 11.59 2.42
CA ARG A 918 -45.31 12.86 2.31
C ARG A 918 -46.46 12.92 3.30
N ASP A 919 -47.25 11.86 3.40
CA ASP A 919 -48.48 11.86 4.19
C ASP A 919 -48.18 11.83 5.69
N ASP A 920 -47.18 11.07 6.14
CA ASP A 920 -46.70 11.07 7.53
C ASP A 920 -46.08 12.43 7.93
N LEU A 921 -45.34 13.07 7.00
CA LEU A 921 -44.81 14.43 7.19
C LEU A 921 -45.92 15.49 7.32
N VAL A 922 -46.90 15.49 6.40
CA VAL A 922 -48.03 16.44 6.41
C VAL A 922 -48.88 16.25 7.66
N LYS A 923 -49.23 15.00 7.99
CA LYS A 923 -50.03 14.67 9.16
C LYS A 923 -49.30 14.95 10.47
N GLY A 924 -48.02 14.60 10.55
CA GLY A 924 -47.17 14.78 11.72
C GLY A 924 -46.87 16.23 12.06
N LEU A 925 -46.84 17.12 11.05
CA LEU A 925 -46.60 18.56 11.23
C LEU A 925 -47.87 19.42 11.28
N LEU A 926 -48.89 19.11 10.49
CA LEU A 926 -50.07 19.97 10.32
C LEU A 926 -51.33 19.42 11.02
N GLY A 927 -51.31 18.17 11.50
CA GLY A 927 -52.47 17.52 12.13
C GLY A 927 -53.64 17.25 11.18
N ILE A 928 -53.44 17.41 9.87
CA ILE A 928 -54.42 17.15 8.82
C ILE A 928 -54.46 15.64 8.55
N PRO A 929 -55.64 15.00 8.47
CA PRO A 929 -55.79 13.54 8.38
C PRO A 929 -55.31 12.92 7.06
#